data_AF-A0A521DT13-F1
#
_entry.id   AF-A0A521DT13-F1
#
_cell.length_a   1.000
_cell.length_b   1.000
_cell.length_c   1.000
_cell.angle_alpha   90.00
_cell.angle_beta   90.00
_cell.angle_gamma   90.00
#
_symmetry.space_group_name_H-M   'P 1'
#
loop_
_entity.id
_entity.type
_entity.pdbx_description
1 polymer ?
#
loop_
_entity_poly.entity_id
_entity_poly.type
_entity_poly.pdbx_seq_one_letter_code
_entity_poly.pdbx_strand_id
1 'polypeptide(L)'
;MRSLHLPFTNWILLCTIFCCLSSIAGGQNSNKGTDFWVGFMSHIEGVGGTRGAQMALYITSDVSTSGTVFVNGIGSSQNFNVTANTVTELTIPTGAYVDNIQAALNKGIHIVSKDPIVVFAHIYAYVISGATLVLPTNTLGKDYYVLSAQPSATETYSYSQFMVIATEDATQVEITPSALTVNGNPAGVPFTVLLNKGEVYQVQSKTDLSGSHVASTGNDSTGCKRIAVFGGTTWSPLGCIQADTGDNLYQQHYPVSTWGREYITIPFATRKRDDFKIVASENNTIININGTIINLNAGQTYSTSSSGIALHITSNNPISVAQYSITQVCDGITGDPEMILLTPVEQNIRMITMYLTTHYQIVGNYINVLIKDQFKNSFRINGAAPKSAFIPVGNTGYVYLQEKLAAGSYTLSADSGFNAIAYGFGDIESYGYSAGSNIEEVDKKIIANTSIASNITGTCVNTPIFFTISLPYATSHLVWDFGNGQTFTVDNPVTSSTAPPYIYNYVNLATNNTVIYTQPGTYIIKAIATRNGLTGCEAFDELIYNLLIEDLPKVITQPVYTMCSNEPVVNIINLIGQRPSGKYTFKGDGLIDSLFNPATAGSGPHNIEIINTSINGNCSQLIDFIINVNPAPFVDAGDEIDIDLGETAQLNAKVSGDILDFTWAADTSLSNPNSLTPIVTPTKNTLYKLYVNSENGCTAVDSVLVRVYTDLEVPNAFSPNNDGVNDTWQISGIENYPDSQVYIYNRYGEKVFYSKGYGIPWDGARNSNHPLPPATYYYVIKPNNPRIPNPLVGPVTIIY
;
A
#
# COMPACT_ATOMS: atom_id res chain seq x y z
N MET A 1 -48.10 -33.37 -48.09
CA MET A 1 -46.74 -32.91 -47.77
C MET A 1 -46.80 -31.59 -47.02
N ARG A 2 -46.93 -31.65 -45.70
CA ARG A 2 -46.60 -30.59 -44.72
C ARG A 2 -46.34 -31.33 -43.41
N SER A 3 -45.15 -31.18 -42.85
CA SER A 3 -44.78 -31.74 -41.56
C SER A 3 -43.90 -30.73 -40.84
N LEU A 4 -44.33 -30.38 -39.62
CA LEU A 4 -43.64 -29.54 -38.65
C LEU A 4 -42.31 -30.19 -38.21
N HIS A 5 -41.26 -29.38 -38.06
CA HIS A 5 -40.11 -29.68 -37.20
C HIS A 5 -39.83 -28.50 -36.29
N LEU A 6 -39.95 -28.74 -34.98
CA LEU A 6 -39.39 -27.94 -33.88
C LEU A 6 -37.95 -28.42 -33.62
N PRO A 7 -36.97 -27.54 -33.32
CA PRO A 7 -35.67 -27.98 -32.83
C PRO A 7 -35.58 -27.87 -31.29
N PHE A 8 -35.05 -28.94 -30.69
CA PHE A 8 -34.46 -28.97 -29.35
C PHE A 8 -33.17 -28.12 -29.34
N THR A 9 -33.02 -27.23 -28.38
CA THR A 9 -31.80 -26.46 -28.13
C THR A 9 -31.01 -27.14 -27.00
N ASN A 10 -29.84 -27.69 -27.34
CA ASN A 10 -28.82 -28.11 -26.38
C ASN A 10 -28.10 -26.88 -25.82
N TRP A 11 -28.10 -26.74 -24.49
CA TRP A 11 -27.29 -25.76 -23.77
C TRP A 11 -25.88 -26.33 -23.57
N ILE A 12 -24.90 -25.75 -24.25
CA ILE A 12 -23.48 -25.89 -23.92
C ILE A 12 -23.16 -24.75 -22.95
N LEU A 13 -22.91 -25.10 -21.68
CA LEU A 13 -22.48 -24.18 -20.63
C LEU A 13 -20.99 -23.87 -20.86
N LEU A 14 -20.68 -22.68 -21.38
CA LEU A 14 -19.31 -22.17 -21.47
C LEU A 14 -18.92 -21.56 -20.11
N CYS A 15 -18.25 -22.32 -19.25
CA CYS A 15 -17.55 -21.77 -18.09
C CYS A 15 -16.37 -20.92 -18.59
N THR A 16 -16.56 -19.61 -18.67
CA THR A 16 -15.48 -18.65 -18.89
C THR A 16 -14.85 -18.31 -17.54
N ILE A 17 -13.72 -18.96 -17.26
CA ILE A 17 -12.82 -18.58 -16.15
C ILE A 17 -12.24 -17.22 -16.53
N PHE A 18 -12.77 -16.16 -15.93
CA PHE A 18 -12.20 -14.82 -16.02
C PHE A 18 -10.94 -14.79 -15.14
N CYS A 19 -9.81 -15.13 -15.73
CA CYS A 19 -8.51 -14.95 -15.10
C CYS A 19 -8.23 -13.44 -15.04
N CYS A 20 -8.55 -12.80 -13.89
CA CYS A 20 -8.07 -11.46 -13.60
C CYS A 20 -6.55 -11.51 -13.44
N LEU A 21 -5.83 -11.28 -14.53
CA LEU A 21 -4.40 -11.03 -14.54
C LEU A 21 -4.13 -9.64 -13.94
N SER A 22 -4.19 -9.53 -12.62
CA SER A 22 -3.44 -8.49 -11.92
C SER A 22 -1.97 -8.88 -11.97
N SER A 23 -1.25 -8.35 -12.97
CA SER A 23 0.21 -8.46 -13.03
C SER A 23 0.81 -7.65 -11.88
N ILE A 24 1.24 -8.35 -10.83
CA ILE A 24 1.91 -7.75 -9.68
C ILE A 24 3.41 -7.87 -9.90
N ALA A 25 4.05 -6.71 -10.02
CA ALA A 25 5.50 -6.56 -10.08
C ALA A 25 6.09 -6.82 -8.69
N GLY A 26 6.28 -8.09 -8.35
CA GLY A 26 7.21 -8.51 -7.31
C GLY A 26 8.60 -8.72 -7.90
N GLY A 27 9.65 -8.18 -7.27
CA GLY A 27 11.02 -8.67 -7.45
C GLY A 27 11.65 -8.59 -8.84
N GLN A 28 11.39 -7.54 -9.63
CA GLN A 28 12.30 -7.13 -10.70
C GLN A 28 13.40 -6.24 -10.09
N ASN A 29 14.65 -6.34 -10.56
CA ASN A 29 15.76 -5.56 -10.02
C ASN A 29 15.55 -4.08 -10.38
N SER A 30 14.80 -3.38 -9.55
CA SER A 30 14.46 -1.96 -9.71
C SER A 30 15.24 -1.11 -8.70
N ASN A 31 15.01 0.20 -8.70
CA ASN A 31 15.50 1.10 -7.66
C ASN A 31 14.87 0.88 -6.27
N LYS A 32 14.04 -0.15 -6.09
CA LYS A 32 13.39 -0.53 -4.83
C LYS A 32 14.02 -1.78 -4.23
N GLY A 33 14.36 -1.74 -2.94
CA GLY A 33 15.03 -2.86 -2.24
C GLY A 33 15.04 -2.68 -0.73
N THR A 34 15.69 -3.58 0.01
CA THR A 34 15.71 -3.60 1.49
C THR A 34 17.07 -3.32 2.11
N ASP A 35 18.13 -3.21 1.30
CA ASP A 35 19.53 -3.05 1.72
C ASP A 35 20.22 -2.07 0.77
N PHE A 36 20.87 -1.03 1.30
CA PHE A 36 21.50 0.03 0.51
C PHE A 36 22.79 0.53 1.16
N TRP A 37 23.74 0.97 0.31
CA TRP A 37 24.95 1.68 0.72
C TRP A 37 25.01 3.05 0.06
N VAL A 38 25.28 4.09 0.87
CA VAL A 38 25.44 5.46 0.39
C VAL A 38 26.61 6.14 1.09
N GLY A 39 27.23 7.12 0.44
CA GLY A 39 28.40 7.84 0.96
C GLY A 39 28.20 9.35 0.96
N PHE A 40 28.68 10.02 2.00
CA PHE A 40 28.65 11.48 2.12
C PHE A 40 29.96 12.05 1.55
N MET A 41 29.96 12.30 0.24
CA MET A 41 31.12 12.79 -0.52
C MET A 41 31.58 14.18 -0.09
N SER A 42 32.84 14.51 -0.40
CA SER A 42 33.42 15.81 -0.08
C SER A 42 32.66 16.96 -0.74
N HIS A 43 32.63 18.10 -0.07
CA HIS A 43 31.92 19.30 -0.48
C HIS A 43 32.85 20.51 -0.32
N ILE A 44 32.76 21.52 -1.18
CA ILE A 44 33.67 22.67 -1.16
C ILE A 44 33.67 23.43 0.17
N GLU A 45 32.51 23.52 0.83
CA GLU A 45 32.35 24.15 2.15
C GLU A 45 32.80 23.27 3.33
N GLY A 46 33.16 22.00 3.10
CA GLY A 46 33.45 21.05 4.17
C GLY A 46 32.22 20.78 5.06
N VAL A 47 32.43 20.45 6.33
CA VAL A 47 31.38 20.27 7.34
C VAL A 47 31.61 21.18 8.56
N GLY A 48 30.51 21.57 9.22
CA GLY A 48 30.53 22.47 10.38
C GLY A 48 30.39 23.96 10.03
N GLY A 49 30.10 24.79 11.04
CA GLY A 49 29.79 26.22 10.83
C GLY A 49 28.42 26.44 10.18
N THR A 50 28.11 27.68 9.79
CA THR A 50 26.80 28.07 9.21
C THR A 50 26.64 27.74 7.73
N ARG A 51 27.72 27.37 7.05
CA ARG A 51 27.75 27.00 5.61
C ARG A 51 28.17 25.54 5.38
N GLY A 52 28.39 24.77 6.44
CA GLY A 52 28.87 23.40 6.33
C GLY A 52 27.86 22.47 5.68
N ALA A 53 28.35 21.53 4.89
CA ALA A 53 27.52 20.56 4.20
C ALA A 53 26.74 19.68 5.16
N GLN A 54 25.49 19.41 4.78
CA GLN A 54 24.61 18.45 5.41
C GLN A 54 24.20 17.41 4.36
N MET A 55 23.76 16.26 4.84
CA MET A 55 23.20 15.22 3.99
C MET A 55 21.87 14.76 4.56
N ALA A 56 20.84 14.72 3.71
CA ALA A 56 19.55 14.12 4.03
C ALA A 56 19.32 12.88 3.18
N LEU A 57 18.64 11.89 3.77
CA LEU A 57 18.03 10.78 3.06
C LEU A 57 16.53 11.01 2.98
N TYR A 58 15.96 10.81 1.80
CA TYR A 58 14.51 10.74 1.59
C TYR A 58 14.14 9.28 1.31
N ILE A 59 13.41 8.68 2.24
CA ILE A 59 13.06 7.26 2.19
C ILE A 59 11.55 7.11 1.97
N THR A 60 11.15 6.34 0.96
CA THR A 60 9.74 6.15 0.60
C THR A 60 9.41 4.70 0.30
N SER A 61 8.13 4.35 0.40
CA SER A 61 7.61 3.00 0.14
C SER A 61 6.14 3.07 -0.27
N ASP A 62 5.65 2.08 -1.01
CA ASP A 62 4.22 1.89 -1.31
C ASP A 62 3.46 1.19 -0.16
N VAL A 63 4.19 0.63 0.80
CA VAL A 63 3.67 0.01 2.02
C VAL A 63 4.24 0.68 3.26
N SER A 64 3.49 0.70 4.35
CA SER A 64 4.00 1.19 5.63
C SER A 64 5.05 0.21 6.15
N THR A 65 6.26 0.69 6.40
CA THR A 65 7.40 -0.14 6.81
C THR A 65 8.31 0.60 7.78
N SER A 66 9.33 -0.08 8.28
CA SER A 66 10.31 0.45 9.22
C SER A 66 11.70 -0.04 8.85
N GLY A 67 12.72 0.73 9.22
CA GLY A 67 14.11 0.35 9.02
C GLY A 67 15.06 1.11 9.92
N THR A 68 16.35 0.92 9.65
CA THR A 68 17.45 1.53 10.39
C THR A 68 18.49 2.04 9.41
N VAL A 69 19.00 3.25 9.66
CA VAL A 69 20.20 3.81 9.04
C VAL A 69 21.34 3.69 10.04
N PHE A 70 22.45 3.09 9.62
CA PHE A 70 23.67 2.96 10.41
C PHE A 70 24.83 3.67 9.70
N VAL A 71 25.57 4.49 10.43
CA VAL A 71 26.81 5.08 9.94
C VAL A 71 27.98 4.30 10.49
N ASN A 72 28.73 3.66 9.59
CA ASN A 72 29.93 2.94 9.92
C ASN A 72 30.95 3.83 10.65
N GLY A 73 31.76 3.22 11.52
CA GLY A 73 32.86 3.90 12.25
C GLY A 73 32.45 4.86 13.37
N ILE A 74 31.19 5.30 13.44
CA ILE A 74 30.70 6.26 14.45
C ILE A 74 29.76 5.59 15.47
N GLY A 75 29.25 4.40 15.16
CA GLY A 75 28.34 3.66 16.05
C GLY A 75 26.97 4.33 16.21
N SER A 76 26.64 5.28 15.32
CA SER A 76 25.35 5.96 15.30
C SER A 76 24.35 5.17 14.46
N SER A 77 23.22 4.81 15.05
CA SER A 77 22.06 4.27 14.34
C SER A 77 20.83 5.17 14.52
N GLN A 78 20.02 5.28 13.47
CA GLN A 78 18.76 6.00 13.48
C GLN A 78 17.67 5.09 12.93
N ASN A 79 16.64 4.83 13.74
CA ASN A 79 15.47 4.09 13.28
C ASN A 79 14.51 5.04 12.55
N PHE A 80 13.80 4.51 11.56
CA PHE A 80 12.81 5.26 10.81
C PHE A 80 11.56 4.41 10.53
N ASN A 81 10.44 5.10 10.34
CA ASN A 81 9.18 4.51 9.92
C ASN A 81 8.68 5.27 8.70
N VAL A 82 8.32 4.55 7.64
CA VAL A 82 7.73 5.12 6.42
C VAL A 82 6.24 4.80 6.45
N THR A 83 5.39 5.81 6.32
CA THR A 83 3.97 5.57 6.03
C THR A 83 3.81 5.31 4.53
N ALA A 84 2.96 4.35 4.15
CA ALA A 84 2.70 4.01 2.75
C ALA A 84 2.44 5.26 1.88
N ASN A 85 3.15 5.36 0.75
CA ASN A 85 3.10 6.44 -0.24
C ASN A 85 3.51 7.82 0.30
N THR A 86 4.29 7.85 1.38
CA THR A 86 4.88 9.08 1.96
C THR A 86 6.39 8.97 2.04
N VAL A 87 7.05 10.11 2.25
CA VAL A 87 8.50 10.19 2.43
C VAL A 87 8.84 10.43 3.89
N THR A 88 9.86 9.73 4.37
CA THR A 88 10.53 9.98 5.64
C THR A 88 11.88 10.61 5.36
N GLU A 89 12.12 11.79 5.92
CA GLU A 89 13.41 12.47 5.83
C GLU A 89 14.27 12.14 7.06
N LEU A 90 15.56 11.84 6.83
CA LEU A 90 16.54 11.63 7.89
C LEU A 90 17.81 12.43 7.61
N THR A 91 18.24 13.24 8.57
CA THR A 91 19.54 13.91 8.51
C THR A 91 20.67 12.96 8.92
N ILE A 92 21.71 12.90 8.10
CA ILE A 92 22.89 12.09 8.37
C ILE A 92 23.89 12.88 9.25
N PRO A 93 24.44 12.25 10.31
CA PRO A 93 25.47 12.87 11.13
C PRO A 93 26.70 13.25 10.30
N THR A 94 27.24 14.46 10.54
CA THR A 94 28.41 14.98 9.81
C THR A 94 29.67 14.13 9.93
N GLY A 95 29.77 13.23 10.92
CA GLY A 95 30.88 12.28 10.99
C GLY A 95 30.95 11.33 9.78
N ALA A 96 29.83 11.08 9.09
CA ALA A 96 29.81 10.28 7.86
C ALA A 96 30.56 10.95 6.69
N TYR A 97 30.80 12.26 6.77
CA TYR A 97 31.45 13.05 5.73
C TYR A 97 32.85 12.56 5.41
N VAL A 98 33.15 12.41 4.13
CA VAL A 98 34.46 12.00 3.62
C VAL A 98 35.18 13.20 3.03
N ASP A 99 36.25 13.60 3.70
CA ASP A 99 37.13 14.69 3.26
C ASP A 99 38.05 14.25 2.11
N ASN A 100 39.06 15.05 1.78
CA ASN A 100 40.00 14.78 0.70
C ASN A 100 41.04 13.69 1.04
N ILE A 101 40.83 12.90 2.10
CA ILE A 101 41.72 11.80 2.45
C ILE A 101 41.44 10.60 1.53
N GLN A 102 42.39 10.32 0.64
CA GLN A 102 42.35 9.17 -0.26
C GLN A 102 42.87 7.90 0.47
N ALA A 103 42.09 7.42 1.45
CA ALA A 103 42.33 6.22 2.23
C ALA A 103 41.04 5.40 2.40
N ALA A 104 41.16 4.14 2.83
CA ALA A 104 40.01 3.35 3.25
C ALA A 104 39.47 3.92 4.57
N LEU A 105 38.19 4.30 4.58
CA LEU A 105 37.54 4.94 5.72
C LEU A 105 36.26 4.20 6.07
N ASN A 106 36.08 3.85 7.34
CA ASN A 106 34.86 3.21 7.82
C ASN A 106 33.74 4.25 7.99
N LYS A 107 33.23 4.78 6.88
CA LYS A 107 32.26 5.91 6.84
C LYS A 107 31.04 5.64 5.95
N GLY A 108 30.88 4.42 5.42
CA GLY A 108 29.71 4.04 4.64
C GLY A 108 28.42 4.16 5.47
N ILE A 109 27.34 4.57 4.82
CA ILE A 109 26.02 4.68 5.42
C ILE A 109 25.21 3.50 4.93
N HIS A 110 24.85 2.59 5.84
CA HIS A 110 24.09 1.37 5.56
C HIS A 110 22.63 1.57 5.94
N ILE A 111 21.71 1.22 5.03
CA ILE A 111 20.28 1.38 5.23
C ILE A 111 19.63 0.01 5.07
N VAL A 112 18.89 -0.43 6.08
CA VAL A 112 18.18 -1.72 6.07
C VAL A 112 16.71 -1.50 6.44
N SER A 113 15.79 -2.11 5.70
CA SER A 113 14.35 -2.04 5.97
C SER A 113 13.69 -3.42 6.00
N LYS A 114 12.50 -3.50 6.62
CA LYS A 114 11.71 -4.74 6.65
C LYS A 114 11.09 -5.06 5.28
N ASP A 115 10.53 -4.05 4.63
CA ASP A 115 9.92 -4.15 3.30
C ASP A 115 10.67 -3.27 2.30
N PRO A 116 10.59 -3.55 0.99
CA PRO A 116 11.32 -2.77 0.00
C PRO A 116 10.97 -1.27 0.02
N ILE A 117 12.00 -0.43 0.06
CA ILE A 117 11.94 1.05 0.04
C ILE A 117 12.65 1.59 -1.20
N VAL A 118 12.45 2.87 -1.50
CA VAL A 118 13.29 3.66 -2.42
C VAL A 118 13.99 4.73 -1.61
N VAL A 119 15.27 4.96 -1.89
CA VAL A 119 16.12 5.91 -1.16
C VAL A 119 16.66 6.95 -2.13
N PHE A 120 16.58 8.21 -1.75
CA PHE A 120 17.29 9.31 -2.38
C PHE A 120 18.22 9.96 -1.36
N ALA A 121 19.38 10.44 -1.80
CA ALA A 121 20.32 11.16 -0.96
C ALA A 121 20.55 12.56 -1.52
N HIS A 122 20.67 13.54 -0.65
CA HIS A 122 20.84 14.94 -1.03
C HIS A 122 21.90 15.56 -0.13
N ILE A 123 23.01 15.98 -0.75
CA ILE A 123 24.08 16.74 -0.11
C ILE A 123 23.84 18.21 -0.41
N TYR A 124 23.86 19.04 0.63
CA TYR A 124 23.49 20.45 0.49
C TYR A 124 24.26 21.33 1.49
N ALA A 125 24.73 22.50 1.05
CA ALA A 125 25.37 23.54 1.88
C ALA A 125 25.25 24.92 1.23
N TYR A 126 24.67 25.92 1.91
CA TYR A 126 24.68 27.34 1.46
C TYR A 126 24.49 27.51 -0.06
N VAL A 127 23.28 27.23 -0.57
CA VAL A 127 22.93 27.30 -2.01
C VAL A 127 23.79 26.45 -2.95
N ILE A 128 24.54 25.48 -2.42
CA ILE A 128 25.29 24.49 -3.17
C ILE A 128 24.67 23.14 -2.86
N SER A 129 24.07 22.46 -3.83
CA SER A 129 23.50 21.15 -3.60
C SER A 129 23.59 20.18 -4.76
N GLY A 130 23.37 18.91 -4.45
CA GLY A 130 23.33 17.82 -5.42
C GLY A 130 22.68 16.58 -4.82
N ALA A 131 21.89 15.89 -5.62
CA ALA A 131 21.09 14.77 -5.14
C ALA A 131 21.19 13.54 -6.05
N THR A 132 20.94 12.35 -5.49
CA THR A 132 21.00 11.10 -6.25
C THR A 132 19.88 10.16 -5.84
N LEU A 133 19.46 9.33 -6.79
CA LEU A 133 18.81 8.06 -6.47
C LEU A 133 19.85 7.11 -5.88
N VAL A 134 19.48 6.37 -4.84
CA VAL A 134 20.34 5.36 -4.23
C VAL A 134 19.87 3.97 -4.64
N LEU A 135 20.79 3.17 -5.17
CA LEU A 135 20.56 1.83 -5.69
C LEU A 135 20.62 0.78 -4.57
N PRO A 136 19.66 -0.17 -4.54
CA PRO A 136 19.73 -1.33 -3.66
C PRO A 136 21.01 -2.15 -3.88
N THR A 137 21.54 -2.76 -2.82
CA THR A 137 22.76 -3.57 -2.88
C THR A 137 22.70 -4.71 -3.91
N ASN A 138 21.52 -5.29 -4.15
CA ASN A 138 21.33 -6.35 -5.16
C ASN A 138 21.34 -5.85 -6.61
N THR A 139 21.27 -4.53 -6.86
CA THR A 139 21.37 -3.95 -8.22
C THR A 139 22.74 -3.35 -8.51
N LEU A 140 23.62 -3.25 -7.50
CA LEU A 140 25.01 -2.83 -7.67
C LEU A 140 25.80 -3.85 -8.49
N GLY A 141 26.66 -3.40 -9.39
CA GLY A 141 27.55 -4.28 -10.14
C GLY A 141 28.96 -4.35 -9.57
N LYS A 142 29.85 -4.86 -10.41
CA LYS A 142 31.28 -5.08 -10.10
C LYS A 142 32.19 -4.22 -10.97
N ASP A 143 31.63 -3.53 -11.97
CA ASP A 143 32.35 -2.83 -13.02
C ASP A 143 31.66 -1.51 -13.37
N TYR A 144 32.42 -0.41 -13.36
CA TYR A 144 31.91 0.95 -13.50
C TYR A 144 32.88 1.82 -14.29
N TYR A 145 32.34 2.75 -15.07
CA TYR A 145 33.04 3.95 -15.47
C TYR A 145 32.42 5.18 -14.79
N VAL A 146 33.27 6.13 -14.42
CA VAL A 146 32.87 7.37 -13.76
C VAL A 146 32.49 8.42 -14.81
N LEU A 147 31.37 9.10 -14.58
CA LEU A 147 31.00 10.38 -15.15
C LEU A 147 31.10 11.44 -14.03
N SER A 148 31.72 12.56 -14.36
CA SER A 148 31.93 13.69 -13.47
C SER A 148 31.95 14.95 -14.36
N ALA A 149 32.47 16.05 -13.87
CA ALA A 149 32.67 17.24 -14.66
C ALA A 149 33.95 17.99 -14.26
N GLN A 150 34.32 18.95 -15.09
CA GLN A 150 35.50 19.78 -14.86
C GLN A 150 35.26 20.68 -13.63
N PRO A 151 36.09 20.58 -12.57
CA PRO A 151 36.03 21.51 -11.45
C PRO A 151 36.56 22.88 -11.85
N SER A 152 36.32 23.86 -10.98
CA SER A 152 36.90 25.18 -11.11
C SER A 152 38.42 25.15 -10.98
N ALA A 153 39.09 25.84 -11.90
CA ALA A 153 40.53 26.01 -11.88
C ALA A 153 40.99 27.06 -10.86
N THR A 154 40.09 27.95 -10.40
CA THR A 154 40.41 29.05 -9.48
C THR A 154 40.11 28.73 -8.03
N GLU A 155 39.17 27.82 -7.78
CA GLU A 155 38.77 27.46 -6.42
C GLU A 155 39.71 26.42 -5.79
N THR A 156 40.13 26.71 -4.56
CA THR A 156 41.14 25.90 -3.86
C THR A 156 40.62 24.48 -3.57
N TYR A 157 39.37 24.35 -3.14
CA TYR A 157 38.76 23.07 -2.75
C TYR A 157 37.76 22.50 -3.78
N SER A 158 37.80 23.01 -5.02
CA SER A 158 37.03 22.47 -6.14
C SER A 158 37.79 21.31 -6.80
N TYR A 159 37.14 20.15 -6.91
CA TYR A 159 37.69 18.91 -7.44
C TYR A 159 36.62 18.13 -8.21
N SER A 160 37.03 17.45 -9.29
CA SER A 160 36.32 16.28 -9.81
C SER A 160 36.59 15.12 -8.87
N GLN A 161 35.57 14.30 -8.59
CA GLN A 161 35.68 13.24 -7.61
C GLN A 161 34.77 12.04 -7.89
N PHE A 162 35.17 10.89 -7.34
CA PHE A 162 34.31 9.73 -7.19
C PHE A 162 34.61 9.00 -5.89
N MET A 163 33.64 8.21 -5.42
CA MET A 163 33.73 7.41 -4.21
C MET A 163 33.32 5.97 -4.51
N VAL A 164 34.05 5.02 -3.93
CA VAL A 164 33.74 3.59 -3.96
C VAL A 164 33.35 3.13 -2.55
N ILE A 165 32.34 2.27 -2.45
CA ILE A 165 31.91 1.64 -1.19
C ILE A 165 31.87 0.13 -1.37
N ALA A 166 32.49 -0.62 -0.45
CA ALA A 166 32.44 -2.07 -0.45
C ALA A 166 31.21 -2.60 0.29
N THR A 167 30.51 -3.58 -0.29
CA THR A 167 29.32 -4.20 0.32
C THR A 167 29.66 -5.42 1.19
N GLU A 168 30.89 -5.91 1.08
CA GLU A 168 31.41 -7.14 1.69
C GLU A 168 32.86 -6.95 2.15
N ASP A 169 33.28 -7.74 3.14
CA ASP A 169 34.65 -7.68 3.67
C ASP A 169 35.67 -8.14 2.64
N ALA A 170 36.93 -7.69 2.76
CA ALA A 170 38.00 -8.08 1.84
C ALA A 170 37.62 -7.94 0.35
N THR A 171 37.00 -6.81 0.00
CA THR A 171 36.70 -6.40 -1.37
C THR A 171 37.93 -5.71 -1.96
N GLN A 172 38.51 -6.33 -2.99
CA GLN A 172 39.60 -5.74 -3.75
C GLN A 172 39.01 -4.93 -4.91
N VAL A 173 39.45 -3.67 -5.05
CA VAL A 173 39.00 -2.75 -6.12
C VAL A 173 40.20 -2.23 -6.87
N GLU A 174 40.24 -2.44 -8.18
CA GLU A 174 41.17 -1.79 -9.09
C GLU A 174 40.56 -0.50 -9.63
N ILE A 175 41.37 0.56 -9.65
CA ILE A 175 41.01 1.89 -10.09
C ILE A 175 42.01 2.35 -11.15
N THR A 176 41.52 2.63 -12.35
CA THR A 176 42.29 3.28 -13.41
C THR A 176 41.77 4.71 -13.58
N PRO A 177 42.43 5.73 -13.01
CA PRO A 177 41.95 7.10 -13.09
C PRO A 177 42.16 7.65 -14.50
N SER A 178 41.21 8.41 -15.04
CA SER A 178 41.35 9.08 -16.35
C SER A 178 42.18 10.36 -16.31
N ALA A 179 42.48 10.85 -15.11
CA ALA A 179 43.27 12.05 -14.88
C ALA A 179 44.19 11.90 -13.66
N LEU A 180 45.19 12.80 -13.53
CA LEU A 180 46.11 12.80 -12.39
C LEU A 180 45.34 13.04 -11.08
N THR A 181 45.44 12.12 -10.13
CA THR A 181 44.77 12.29 -8.83
C THR A 181 45.53 13.24 -7.91
N VAL A 182 44.86 13.80 -6.91
CA VAL A 182 45.46 14.68 -5.89
C VAL A 182 46.61 13.98 -5.15
N ASN A 183 46.55 12.66 -4.97
CA ASN A 183 47.60 11.85 -4.35
C ASN A 183 48.71 11.40 -5.32
N GLY A 184 48.68 11.83 -6.58
CA GLY A 184 49.74 11.59 -7.55
C GLY A 184 49.62 10.31 -8.37
N ASN A 185 48.47 9.62 -8.35
CA ASN A 185 48.27 8.46 -9.24
C ASN A 185 48.11 8.96 -10.68
N PRO A 186 48.96 8.54 -11.64
CA PRO A 186 48.90 9.02 -13.01
C PRO A 186 47.65 8.54 -13.75
N ALA A 187 47.20 9.34 -14.72
CA ALA A 187 46.13 8.94 -15.63
C ALA A 187 46.48 7.65 -16.39
N GLY A 188 45.51 6.74 -16.52
CA GLY A 188 45.65 5.47 -17.25
C GLY A 188 46.48 4.39 -16.56
N VAL A 189 46.98 4.64 -15.35
CA VAL A 189 47.77 3.67 -14.58
C VAL A 189 46.90 3.07 -13.47
N PRO A 190 46.58 1.76 -13.50
CA PRO A 190 45.75 1.14 -12.48
C PRO A 190 46.48 1.09 -11.12
N PHE A 191 45.70 1.21 -10.05
CA PHE A 191 46.12 0.90 -8.69
C PHE A 191 45.00 0.16 -7.94
N THR A 192 45.35 -0.60 -6.92
CA THR A 192 44.40 -1.43 -6.18
C THR A 192 44.22 -0.94 -4.75
N VAL A 193 42.99 -1.00 -4.26
CA VAL A 193 42.63 -0.75 -2.86
C VAL A 193 41.91 -1.97 -2.28
N LEU A 194 42.12 -2.22 -1.00
CA LEU A 194 41.42 -3.27 -0.25
C LEU A 194 40.46 -2.60 0.73
N LEU A 195 39.19 -2.97 0.66
CA LEU A 195 38.11 -2.42 1.47
C LEU A 195 37.36 -3.52 2.19
N ASN A 196 37.00 -3.27 3.45
CA ASN A 196 36.06 -4.10 4.20
C ASN A 196 34.63 -3.57 4.05
N LYS A 197 33.64 -4.34 4.52
CA LYS A 197 32.23 -4.00 4.37
C LYS A 197 31.93 -2.63 4.98
N GLY A 198 31.39 -1.74 4.15
CA GLY A 198 31.04 -0.36 4.50
C GLY A 198 32.21 0.61 4.61
N GLU A 199 33.43 0.17 4.27
CA GLU A 199 34.53 1.09 4.03
C GLU A 199 34.34 1.79 2.68
N VAL A 200 34.74 3.06 2.65
CA VAL A 200 34.68 3.93 1.49
C VAL A 200 36.08 4.38 1.08
N TYR A 201 36.26 4.66 -0.21
CA TYR A 201 37.49 5.23 -0.76
C TYR A 201 37.15 6.32 -1.77
N GLN A 202 37.62 7.54 -1.52
CA GLN A 202 37.34 8.71 -2.38
C GLN A 202 38.59 9.13 -3.16
N VAL A 203 38.41 9.34 -4.47
CA VAL A 203 39.45 9.80 -5.39
C VAL A 203 39.07 11.19 -5.90
N GLN A 204 40.04 12.10 -5.92
CA GLN A 204 39.85 13.48 -6.36
C GLN A 204 40.91 13.90 -7.37
N SER A 205 40.56 14.83 -8.26
CA SER A 205 41.46 15.46 -9.22
C SER A 205 41.08 16.92 -9.49
N LYS A 206 42.06 17.73 -9.89
CA LYS A 206 41.85 19.09 -10.40
C LYS A 206 41.37 19.12 -11.86
N THR A 207 41.31 17.97 -12.49
CA THR A 207 40.83 17.76 -13.85
C THR A 207 39.71 16.74 -13.83
N ASP A 208 38.83 16.81 -14.82
CA ASP A 208 37.70 15.90 -14.98
C ASP A 208 38.10 14.41 -14.93
N LEU A 209 37.53 13.65 -13.99
CA LEU A 209 37.73 12.21 -13.81
C LEU A 209 36.75 11.35 -14.63
N SER A 210 35.95 11.96 -15.49
CA SER A 210 35.14 11.22 -16.46
C SER A 210 35.97 10.23 -17.26
N GLY A 211 35.48 8.99 -17.37
CA GLY A 211 36.18 7.87 -18.01
C GLY A 211 37.07 7.05 -17.09
N SER A 212 37.22 7.41 -15.81
CA SER A 212 37.93 6.57 -14.83
C SER A 212 37.21 5.22 -14.70
N HIS A 213 37.96 4.14 -14.70
CA HIS A 213 37.46 2.77 -14.58
C HIS A 213 37.62 2.28 -13.14
N VAL A 214 36.57 1.67 -12.59
CA VAL A 214 36.52 1.16 -11.23
C VAL A 214 35.91 -0.23 -11.26
N ALA A 215 36.70 -1.24 -10.92
CA ALA A 215 36.27 -2.63 -10.97
C ALA A 215 36.63 -3.37 -9.68
N SER A 216 35.72 -4.21 -9.19
CA SER A 216 36.06 -5.23 -8.21
C SER A 216 36.89 -6.31 -8.90
N THR A 217 38.00 -6.70 -8.27
CA THR A 217 38.90 -7.74 -8.77
C THR A 217 38.90 -8.95 -7.84
N GLY A 218 39.13 -10.13 -8.41
CA GLY A 218 39.13 -11.40 -7.69
C GLY A 218 39.63 -12.53 -8.59
N ASN A 219 40.18 -13.57 -7.97
CA ASN A 219 40.75 -14.71 -8.68
C ASN A 219 39.71 -15.82 -8.98
N ASP A 220 38.52 -15.71 -8.40
CA ASP A 220 37.40 -16.65 -8.56
C ASP A 220 36.05 -15.93 -8.38
N SER A 221 34.95 -16.65 -8.57
CA SER A 221 33.60 -16.12 -8.43
C SER A 221 33.28 -15.63 -7.01
N THR A 222 34.01 -16.08 -5.99
CA THR A 222 33.86 -15.64 -4.59
C THR A 222 34.67 -14.39 -4.26
N GLY A 223 35.69 -14.07 -5.06
CA GLY A 223 36.49 -12.85 -4.93
C GLY A 223 35.85 -11.61 -5.54
N CYS A 224 34.91 -11.79 -6.47
CA CYS A 224 34.30 -10.70 -7.24
C CYS A 224 33.04 -10.16 -6.55
N LYS A 225 33.19 -9.05 -5.83
CA LYS A 225 32.18 -8.50 -4.91
C LYS A 225 31.51 -7.25 -5.48
N ARG A 226 30.28 -7.00 -5.07
CA ARG A 226 29.55 -5.80 -5.50
C ARG A 226 30.16 -4.56 -4.84
N ILE A 227 30.18 -3.46 -5.57
CA ILE A 227 30.64 -2.17 -5.07
C ILE A 227 29.63 -1.10 -5.49
N ALA A 228 29.44 -0.08 -4.64
CA ALA A 228 28.73 1.12 -5.02
C ALA A 228 29.74 2.17 -5.49
N VAL A 229 29.45 2.85 -6.60
CA VAL A 229 30.28 3.94 -7.13
C VAL A 229 29.45 5.20 -7.24
N PHE A 230 29.95 6.30 -6.68
CA PHE A 230 29.36 7.63 -6.80
C PHE A 230 30.35 8.54 -7.51
N GLY A 231 29.88 9.47 -8.33
CA GLY A 231 30.72 10.40 -9.07
C GLY A 231 30.10 11.79 -9.12
N GLY A 232 30.96 12.78 -9.33
CA GLY A 232 30.56 14.18 -9.39
C GLY A 232 31.68 15.12 -9.00
N THR A 233 31.39 16.24 -8.37
CA THR A 233 32.37 17.29 -8.07
C THR A 233 32.16 17.81 -6.65
N THR A 234 33.18 18.39 -6.03
CA THR A 234 32.97 19.16 -4.79
C THR A 234 32.32 20.51 -5.08
N TRP A 235 32.55 21.04 -6.29
CA TRP A 235 31.96 22.25 -6.86
C TRP A 235 32.31 22.37 -8.36
N SER A 236 31.39 22.80 -9.22
CA SER A 236 31.67 23.07 -10.64
C SER A 236 30.76 24.16 -11.24
N PRO A 237 31.31 25.14 -11.99
CA PRO A 237 30.55 26.26 -12.56
C PRO A 237 30.09 26.03 -14.02
N LEU A 238 29.66 24.81 -14.38
CA LEU A 238 29.44 24.39 -15.78
C LEU A 238 28.70 25.39 -16.70
N GLY A 239 29.13 25.44 -17.98
CA GLY A 239 28.35 26.01 -19.08
C GLY A 239 29.08 27.01 -19.97
N CYS A 240 29.87 27.92 -19.39
CA CYS A 240 30.57 28.98 -20.13
C CYS A 240 31.78 29.53 -19.35
N ILE A 241 32.64 30.27 -20.05
CA ILE A 241 33.91 30.79 -19.49
C ILE A 241 33.68 31.83 -18.37
N GLN A 242 32.54 32.53 -18.39
CA GLN A 242 32.22 33.62 -17.46
C GLN A 242 31.54 33.15 -16.17
N ALA A 243 31.33 31.84 -16.02
CA ALA A 243 30.62 31.29 -14.88
C ALA A 243 31.35 31.55 -13.55
N ASP A 244 30.65 32.16 -12.60
CA ASP A 244 31.13 32.47 -11.25
C ASP A 244 30.23 31.88 -10.13
N THR A 245 29.17 31.16 -10.51
CA THR A 245 28.32 30.36 -9.62
C THR A 245 28.39 28.88 -10.03
N GLY A 246 28.01 27.97 -9.14
CA GLY A 246 28.23 26.54 -9.36
C GLY A 246 27.74 25.70 -8.19
N ASP A 247 27.62 24.40 -8.46
CA ASP A 247 27.02 23.42 -7.55
C ASP A 247 27.93 22.20 -7.35
N ASN A 248 27.67 21.39 -6.32
CA ASN A 248 28.31 20.09 -6.19
C ASN A 248 27.54 19.07 -7.03
N LEU A 249 28.23 18.33 -7.88
CA LEU A 249 27.59 17.23 -8.61
C LEU A 249 27.65 15.95 -7.78
N TYR A 250 26.57 15.19 -7.72
CA TYR A 250 26.50 13.98 -6.90
C TYR A 250 25.52 12.95 -7.48
N GLN A 251 26.04 11.90 -8.14
CA GLN A 251 25.23 10.81 -8.69
C GLN A 251 25.83 9.44 -8.37
N GLN A 252 24.99 8.51 -7.93
CA GLN A 252 25.34 7.09 -7.89
C GLN A 252 25.33 6.53 -9.30
N HIS A 253 26.45 5.94 -9.70
CA HIS A 253 26.64 5.43 -11.04
C HIS A 253 25.96 4.08 -11.23
N TYR A 254 25.38 3.90 -12.42
CA TYR A 254 24.88 2.59 -12.85
C TYR A 254 26.05 1.70 -13.26
N PRO A 255 26.06 0.41 -12.85
CA PRO A 255 27.08 -0.53 -13.28
C PRO A 255 27.01 -0.78 -14.78
N VAL A 256 28.15 -1.07 -15.41
CA VAL A 256 28.26 -1.26 -16.86
C VAL A 256 27.29 -2.33 -17.38
N SER A 257 26.99 -3.37 -16.59
CA SER A 257 26.06 -4.43 -16.96
C SER A 257 24.60 -4.01 -17.12
N THR A 258 24.25 -2.79 -16.67
CA THR A 258 22.87 -2.25 -16.71
C THR A 258 22.71 -1.13 -17.74
N TRP A 259 23.78 -0.76 -18.43
CA TRP A 259 23.76 0.27 -19.47
C TRP A 259 22.98 -0.16 -20.71
N GLY A 260 22.38 0.80 -21.40
CA GLY A 260 21.56 0.57 -22.59
C GLY A 260 22.22 1.08 -23.86
N ARG A 261 21.49 0.99 -24.96
CA ARG A 261 21.95 1.39 -26.30
C ARG A 261 21.13 2.51 -26.90
N GLU A 262 20.00 2.86 -26.28
CA GLU A 262 19.13 3.93 -26.73
C GLU A 262 18.74 4.86 -25.58
N TYR A 263 19.00 6.16 -25.77
CA TYR A 263 18.67 7.21 -24.82
C TYR A 263 17.92 8.32 -25.55
N ILE A 264 16.88 8.83 -24.89
CA ILE A 264 16.18 10.03 -25.34
C ILE A 264 16.28 11.06 -24.22
N THR A 265 16.83 12.22 -24.55
CA THR A 265 16.99 13.32 -23.59
C THR A 265 15.77 14.23 -23.62
N ILE A 266 15.48 14.88 -22.49
CA ILE A 266 14.42 15.88 -22.40
C ILE A 266 15.03 17.15 -21.83
N PRO A 267 14.88 18.31 -22.49
CA PRO A 267 15.41 19.57 -21.99
C PRO A 267 14.98 19.83 -20.54
N PHE A 268 15.83 20.39 -19.69
CA PHE A 268 15.37 20.85 -18.38
C PHE A 268 14.33 21.96 -18.56
N ALA A 269 13.23 21.89 -17.79
CA ALA A 269 12.17 22.88 -17.87
C ALA A 269 12.74 24.26 -17.57
N THR A 270 12.30 25.26 -18.34
CA THR A 270 12.74 26.67 -18.30
C THR A 270 14.17 26.96 -18.79
N ARG A 271 15.07 25.97 -18.83
CA ARG A 271 16.45 26.15 -19.26
C ARG A 271 16.55 26.30 -20.79
N LYS A 272 17.58 27.01 -21.26
CA LYS A 272 17.81 27.23 -22.70
C LYS A 272 18.81 26.25 -23.30
N ARG A 273 19.66 25.66 -22.46
CA ARG A 273 20.73 24.76 -22.87
C ARG A 273 20.98 23.72 -21.80
N ASP A 274 21.18 22.50 -22.27
CA ASP A 274 21.66 21.39 -21.46
C ASP A 274 22.93 20.84 -22.08
N ASP A 275 23.86 20.43 -21.22
CA ASP A 275 25.09 19.75 -21.63
C ASP A 275 24.94 18.25 -21.38
N PHE A 276 25.64 17.45 -22.18
CA PHE A 276 25.59 16.00 -22.12
C PHE A 276 26.99 15.44 -22.16
N LYS A 277 27.21 14.36 -21.41
CA LYS A 277 28.44 13.57 -21.49
C LYS A 277 28.11 12.10 -21.62
N ILE A 278 28.77 11.47 -22.58
CA ILE A 278 28.57 10.06 -22.93
C ILE A 278 29.88 9.31 -22.71
N VAL A 279 29.82 8.12 -22.15
CA VAL A 279 30.96 7.19 -22.01
C VAL A 279 30.63 5.85 -22.64
N ALA A 280 31.61 5.24 -23.31
CA ALA A 280 31.48 3.93 -23.94
C ALA A 280 31.99 2.81 -23.04
N SER A 281 31.25 1.69 -22.95
CA SER A 281 31.70 0.51 -22.20
C SER A 281 32.76 -0.30 -22.94
N GLU A 282 32.73 -0.26 -24.29
CA GLU A 282 33.50 -1.14 -25.15
C GLU A 282 34.26 -0.38 -26.24
N ASN A 283 35.29 -1.01 -26.78
CA ASN A 283 36.03 -0.49 -27.93
C ASN A 283 35.18 -0.46 -29.20
N ASN A 284 35.47 0.48 -30.10
CA ASN A 284 34.72 0.66 -31.37
C ASN A 284 33.21 0.85 -31.17
N THR A 285 32.83 1.59 -30.13
CA THR A 285 31.44 1.98 -29.87
C THR A 285 31.06 3.15 -30.77
N ILE A 286 30.16 2.89 -31.70
CA ILE A 286 29.59 3.84 -32.65
C ILE A 286 28.31 4.40 -32.04
N ILE A 287 28.29 5.71 -31.82
CA ILE A 287 27.16 6.46 -31.26
C ILE A 287 26.59 7.37 -32.35
N ASN A 288 25.28 7.40 -32.47
CA ASN A 288 24.54 8.28 -33.35
C ASN A 288 23.69 9.24 -32.52
N ILE A 289 23.97 10.54 -32.62
CA ILE A 289 23.23 11.62 -31.94
C ILE A 289 22.51 12.45 -33.00
N ASN A 290 21.19 12.26 -33.15
CA ASN A 290 20.37 12.95 -34.16
C ASN A 290 20.98 12.92 -35.59
N GLY A 291 21.65 11.83 -35.98
CA GLY A 291 22.31 11.66 -37.28
C GLY A 291 23.83 11.90 -37.27
N THR A 292 24.39 12.46 -36.19
CA THR A 292 25.85 12.68 -36.06
C THR A 292 26.52 11.44 -35.50
N ILE A 293 27.49 10.89 -36.22
CA ILE A 293 28.22 9.67 -35.81
C ILE A 293 29.50 10.02 -35.06
N ILE A 294 29.68 9.40 -33.89
CA ILE A 294 30.86 9.47 -33.02
C ILE A 294 31.38 8.04 -32.82
N ASN A 295 32.70 7.87 -32.76
CA ASN A 295 33.34 6.60 -32.44
C ASN A 295 34.17 6.74 -31.16
N LEU A 296 33.90 5.90 -30.17
CA LEU A 296 34.58 5.88 -28.87
C LEU A 296 35.14 4.50 -28.57
N ASN A 297 36.30 4.48 -27.94
CA ASN A 297 36.81 3.28 -27.28
C ASN A 297 36.33 3.19 -25.83
N ALA A 298 36.53 2.03 -25.19
CA ALA A 298 36.15 1.80 -23.81
C ALA A 298 36.73 2.89 -22.88
N GLY A 299 35.90 3.46 -22.02
CA GLY A 299 36.26 4.53 -21.09
C GLY A 299 36.47 5.91 -21.73
N GLN A 300 36.47 6.04 -23.07
CA GLN A 300 36.50 7.35 -23.70
C GLN A 300 35.16 8.05 -23.54
N THR A 301 35.22 9.38 -23.41
CA THR A 301 34.03 10.21 -23.24
C THR A 301 33.86 11.20 -24.39
N TYR A 302 32.60 11.57 -24.64
CA TYR A 302 32.22 12.60 -25.60
C TYR A 302 31.26 13.57 -24.95
N SER A 303 31.51 14.88 -25.12
CA SER A 303 30.64 15.94 -24.59
C SER A 303 29.94 16.65 -25.74
N THR A 304 28.66 16.96 -25.54
CA THR A 304 27.83 17.72 -26.49
C THR A 304 26.82 18.58 -25.73
N SER A 305 26.07 19.42 -26.43
CA SER A 305 25.04 20.27 -25.84
C SER A 305 23.81 20.34 -26.73
N SER A 306 22.63 20.58 -26.15
CA SER A 306 21.42 20.90 -26.91
C SER A 306 20.83 22.24 -26.45
N SER A 307 20.23 22.99 -27.38
CA SER A 307 19.61 24.29 -27.11
C SER A 307 18.09 24.15 -26.99
N GLY A 308 17.63 23.43 -25.95
CA GLY A 308 16.20 23.25 -25.67
C GLY A 308 15.50 22.24 -26.59
N ILE A 309 16.25 21.31 -27.19
CA ILE A 309 15.70 20.22 -28.00
C ILE A 309 16.07 18.86 -27.40
N ALA A 310 15.14 17.92 -27.51
CA ALA A 310 15.39 16.52 -27.18
C ALA A 310 16.41 15.91 -28.16
N LEU A 311 17.34 15.11 -27.64
CA LEU A 311 18.29 14.34 -28.44
C LEU A 311 17.86 12.86 -28.44
N HIS A 312 17.95 12.23 -29.61
CA HIS A 312 17.89 10.78 -29.76
C HIS A 312 19.31 10.25 -29.95
N ILE A 313 19.75 9.45 -28.98
CA ILE A 313 21.10 8.89 -28.92
C ILE A 313 20.96 7.37 -29.05
N THR A 314 21.59 6.80 -30.07
CA THR A 314 21.63 5.34 -30.27
C THR A 314 23.06 4.86 -30.41
N SER A 315 23.35 3.62 -30.01
CA SER A 315 24.69 3.04 -30.11
C SER A 315 24.67 1.55 -30.47
N ASN A 316 25.79 1.06 -31.02
CA ASN A 316 25.99 -0.36 -31.32
C ASN A 316 26.51 -1.17 -30.13
N ASN A 317 26.91 -0.54 -29.02
CA ASN A 317 27.37 -1.13 -27.77
C ASN A 317 26.82 -0.31 -26.59
N PRO A 318 26.76 -0.86 -25.37
CA PRO A 318 26.25 -0.13 -24.21
C PRO A 318 27.00 1.18 -23.94
N ILE A 319 26.27 2.22 -23.57
CA ILE A 319 26.81 3.53 -23.19
C ILE A 319 26.12 4.02 -21.92
N SER A 320 26.73 4.98 -21.23
CA SER A 320 26.05 5.76 -20.18
C SER A 320 26.04 7.24 -20.56
N VAL A 321 24.94 7.92 -20.22
CA VAL A 321 24.68 9.31 -20.57
C VAL A 321 24.34 10.10 -19.32
N ALA A 322 25.11 11.15 -19.05
CA ALA A 322 24.79 12.18 -18.06
C ALA A 322 24.29 13.44 -18.76
N GLN A 323 23.23 14.04 -18.21
CA GLN A 323 22.71 15.35 -18.61
C GLN A 323 23.02 16.37 -17.50
N TYR A 324 23.43 17.57 -17.89
CA TYR A 324 23.85 18.63 -16.99
C TYR A 324 23.04 19.90 -17.23
N SER A 325 22.54 20.53 -16.16
CA SER A 325 22.20 21.95 -16.22
C SER A 325 23.48 22.78 -16.09
N ILE A 326 23.38 24.05 -16.45
CA ILE A 326 24.49 24.99 -16.43
C ILE A 326 24.20 26.12 -15.43
N THR A 327 25.21 26.90 -15.07
CA THR A 327 25.00 28.09 -14.21
C THR A 327 24.00 29.05 -14.87
N GLN A 328 23.17 29.71 -14.04
CA GLN A 328 22.28 30.77 -14.48
C GLN A 328 23.00 31.93 -15.16
N VAL A 329 24.29 32.13 -14.88
CA VAL A 329 25.12 33.17 -15.50
C VAL A 329 25.24 32.96 -17.00
N CYS A 330 25.23 31.70 -17.46
CA CYS A 330 25.48 31.38 -18.86
C CYS A 330 24.24 31.50 -19.76
N ASP A 331 23.02 31.35 -19.23
CA ASP A 331 21.78 31.44 -20.02
C ASP A 331 20.73 32.44 -19.49
N GLY A 332 20.99 33.06 -18.34
CA GLY A 332 20.13 34.04 -17.68
C GLY A 332 18.86 33.43 -17.09
N ILE A 333 18.80 32.12 -16.87
CA ILE A 333 17.67 31.43 -16.25
C ILE A 333 18.08 30.92 -14.88
N THR A 334 17.25 31.15 -13.87
CA THR A 334 17.43 30.68 -12.48
C THR A 334 17.84 29.20 -12.40
N GLY A 335 18.84 28.92 -11.58
CA GLY A 335 19.34 27.57 -11.30
C GLY A 335 20.84 27.43 -11.61
N ASP A 336 21.49 26.50 -10.93
CA ASP A 336 22.90 26.21 -11.10
C ASP A 336 23.16 24.79 -11.66
N PRO A 337 24.43 24.37 -11.84
CA PRO A 337 24.75 23.07 -12.43
C PRO A 337 24.35 21.86 -11.59
N GLU A 338 23.44 21.04 -12.10
CA GLU A 338 23.15 19.69 -11.61
C GLU A 338 23.56 18.68 -12.68
N MET A 339 23.87 17.45 -12.25
CA MET A 339 24.15 16.30 -13.09
C MET A 339 23.08 15.26 -12.84
N ILE A 340 22.45 14.71 -13.88
CA ILE A 340 21.55 13.56 -13.75
C ILE A 340 22.00 12.46 -14.69
N LEU A 341 22.19 11.25 -14.16
CA LEU A 341 22.38 10.07 -14.99
C LEU A 341 21.05 9.65 -15.62
N LEU A 342 21.03 9.60 -16.95
CA LEU A 342 19.84 9.23 -17.68
C LEU A 342 19.65 7.71 -17.65
N THR A 343 18.38 7.32 -17.65
CA THR A 343 18.00 5.91 -17.77
C THR A 343 17.78 5.60 -19.26
N PRO A 344 18.37 4.52 -19.80
CA PRO A 344 18.11 4.11 -21.18
C PRO A 344 16.63 3.71 -21.35
N VAL A 345 16.10 3.81 -22.58
CA VAL A 345 14.68 3.56 -22.85
C VAL A 345 14.27 2.11 -22.58
N GLU A 346 15.25 1.20 -22.62
CA GLU A 346 15.12 -0.22 -22.31
C GLU A 346 14.85 -0.47 -20.81
N GLN A 347 15.26 0.46 -19.93
CA GLN A 347 15.22 0.35 -18.46
C GLN A 347 14.03 1.12 -17.84
N ASN A 348 12.86 0.99 -18.46
CA ASN A 348 11.66 1.70 -18.05
C ASN A 348 10.92 1.02 -16.89
N ILE A 349 10.20 1.82 -16.08
CA ILE A 349 9.45 1.34 -14.92
C ILE A 349 8.01 1.87 -14.95
N ARG A 350 7.04 1.10 -14.44
CA ARG A 350 5.59 1.44 -14.52
C ARG A 350 5.07 2.26 -13.35
N MET A 351 5.80 2.30 -12.25
CA MET A 351 5.41 3.03 -11.06
C MET A 351 6.65 3.52 -10.32
N ILE A 352 6.64 4.78 -9.92
CA ILE A 352 7.71 5.43 -9.17
C ILE A 352 7.09 6.17 -8.00
N THR A 353 7.70 6.06 -6.81
CA THR A 353 7.44 6.99 -5.72
C THR A 353 8.68 7.85 -5.52
N MET A 354 8.49 9.18 -5.50
CA MET A 354 9.56 10.16 -5.45
C MET A 354 9.21 11.30 -4.49
N TYR A 355 10.24 12.06 -4.12
CA TYR A 355 10.11 13.30 -3.35
C TYR A 355 10.46 14.51 -4.24
N LEU A 356 9.96 15.68 -3.88
CA LEU A 356 10.41 16.98 -4.39
C LEU A 356 10.66 17.88 -3.18
N THR A 357 11.86 18.42 -3.04
CA THR A 357 12.29 19.11 -1.82
C THR A 357 12.04 20.63 -1.87
N THR A 358 12.09 21.27 -0.69
CA THR A 358 12.21 22.73 -0.54
C THR A 358 13.48 23.14 0.19
N HIS A 359 14.39 22.20 0.45
CA HIS A 359 15.63 22.51 1.16
C HIS A 359 16.39 23.65 0.48
N TYR A 360 16.91 24.54 1.32
CA TYR A 360 17.46 25.85 0.95
C TYR A 360 16.52 26.75 0.13
N GLN A 361 16.89 27.05 -1.12
CA GLN A 361 16.30 28.13 -1.92
C GLN A 361 15.67 27.63 -3.22
N ILE A 362 15.28 26.35 -3.27
CA ILE A 362 14.51 25.80 -4.38
C ILE A 362 13.15 26.49 -4.48
N VAL A 363 12.90 27.18 -5.59
CA VAL A 363 11.64 27.92 -5.85
C VAL A 363 10.76 27.26 -6.91
N GLY A 364 11.29 26.29 -7.65
CA GLY A 364 10.54 25.55 -8.66
C GLY A 364 10.97 24.09 -8.74
N ASN A 365 9.99 23.18 -8.69
CA ASN A 365 10.20 21.74 -8.82
C ASN A 365 9.52 21.23 -10.10
N TYR A 366 10.19 20.30 -10.77
CA TYR A 366 9.78 19.80 -12.07
C TYR A 366 10.00 18.29 -12.17
N ILE A 367 9.21 17.68 -13.04
CA ILE A 367 9.47 16.34 -13.55
C ILE A 367 9.56 16.38 -15.07
N ASN A 368 10.48 15.59 -15.61
CA ASN A 368 10.45 15.22 -17.03
C ASN A 368 10.13 13.73 -17.12
N VAL A 369 9.18 13.35 -17.97
CA VAL A 369 8.74 11.96 -18.16
C VAL A 369 8.80 11.61 -19.63
N LEU A 370 9.43 10.49 -19.97
CA LEU A 370 9.48 9.91 -21.31
C LEU A 370 8.62 8.64 -21.36
N ILE A 371 7.68 8.57 -22.31
CA ILE A 371 6.79 7.41 -22.47
C ILE A 371 6.47 7.17 -23.95
N LYS A 372 6.18 5.93 -24.33
CA LYS A 372 5.71 5.62 -25.69
C LYS A 372 4.36 6.31 -25.96
N ASP A 373 4.20 6.91 -27.13
CA ASP A 373 3.05 7.75 -27.49
C ASP A 373 1.70 7.05 -27.26
N GLN A 374 1.59 5.78 -27.64
CA GLN A 374 0.37 4.98 -27.47
C GLN A 374 -0.10 4.82 -26.01
N PHE A 375 0.79 5.00 -25.02
CA PHE A 375 0.48 4.84 -23.60
C PHE A 375 0.35 6.17 -22.85
N LYS A 376 0.55 7.32 -23.50
CA LYS A 376 0.56 8.64 -22.81
C LYS A 376 -0.71 8.94 -22.03
N ASN A 377 -1.87 8.50 -22.52
CA ASN A 377 -3.17 8.71 -21.87
C ASN A 377 -3.35 7.86 -20.59
N SER A 378 -2.50 6.86 -20.37
CA SER A 378 -2.48 6.05 -19.14
C SER A 378 -1.66 6.68 -18.01
N PHE A 379 -0.80 7.67 -18.31
CA PHE A 379 0.10 8.25 -17.31
C PHE A 379 -0.68 9.01 -16.23
N ARG A 380 -0.28 8.84 -14.96
CA ARG A 380 -0.89 9.45 -13.78
C ARG A 380 0.17 10.02 -12.83
N ILE A 381 -0.18 11.13 -12.19
CA ILE A 381 0.51 11.75 -11.06
C ILE A 381 -0.46 11.69 -9.87
N ASN A 382 -0.12 10.95 -8.82
CA ASN A 382 -1.01 10.68 -7.67
C ASN A 382 -2.40 10.17 -8.08
N GLY A 383 -2.45 9.33 -9.13
CA GLY A 383 -3.70 8.80 -9.69
C GLY A 383 -4.49 9.77 -10.58
N ALA A 384 -4.07 11.04 -10.71
CA ALA A 384 -4.70 12.03 -11.58
C ALA A 384 -3.96 12.18 -12.92
N ALA A 385 -4.65 12.65 -13.96
CA ALA A 385 -3.99 12.96 -15.24
C ALA A 385 -3.03 14.16 -15.09
N PRO A 386 -1.92 14.19 -15.85
CA PRO A 386 -1.00 15.33 -15.84
C PRO A 386 -1.69 16.61 -16.33
N LYS A 387 -1.24 17.76 -15.84
CA LYS A 387 -1.75 19.07 -16.26
C LYS A 387 -1.11 19.54 -17.56
N SER A 388 0.14 19.15 -17.81
CA SER A 388 0.88 19.59 -18.99
C SER A 388 0.64 18.66 -20.17
N ALA A 389 0.81 19.18 -21.39
CA ALA A 389 0.65 18.38 -22.60
C ALA A 389 1.91 17.57 -22.90
N PHE A 390 1.74 16.36 -23.44
CA PHE A 390 2.83 15.56 -23.98
C PHE A 390 3.31 16.12 -25.33
N ILE A 391 4.63 16.16 -25.52
CA ILE A 391 5.31 16.69 -26.70
C ILE A 391 6.01 15.53 -27.44
N PRO A 392 5.79 15.34 -28.74
CA PRO A 392 6.49 14.31 -29.52
C PRO A 392 8.01 14.51 -29.60
N VAL A 393 8.76 13.41 -29.50
CA VAL A 393 10.21 13.39 -29.75
C VAL A 393 10.48 12.92 -31.17
N GLY A 394 10.48 13.86 -32.13
CA GLY A 394 10.75 13.54 -33.53
C GLY A 394 9.92 12.35 -34.04
N ASN A 395 10.59 11.40 -34.72
CA ASN A 395 9.98 10.17 -35.24
C ASN A 395 10.31 8.92 -34.38
N THR A 396 10.65 9.10 -33.10
CA THR A 396 11.07 7.99 -32.22
C THR A 396 9.91 7.10 -31.75
N GLY A 397 8.66 7.57 -31.87
CA GLY A 397 7.49 6.92 -31.26
C GLY A 397 7.33 7.20 -29.76
N TYR A 398 8.21 8.02 -29.18
CA TYR A 398 8.11 8.50 -27.81
C TYR A 398 7.58 9.93 -27.75
N VAL A 399 6.92 10.24 -26.64
CA VAL A 399 6.52 11.58 -26.23
C VAL A 399 7.14 11.87 -24.86
N TYR A 400 7.36 13.14 -24.57
CA TYR A 400 7.74 13.57 -23.23
C TYR A 400 6.75 14.54 -22.61
N LEU A 401 6.70 14.54 -21.28
CA LEU A 401 5.97 15.50 -20.47
C LEU A 401 6.98 16.29 -19.64
N GLN A 402 6.76 17.59 -19.50
CA GLN A 402 7.41 18.41 -18.50
C GLN A 402 6.33 19.01 -17.62
N GLU A 403 6.39 18.76 -16.31
CA GLU A 403 5.36 19.23 -15.38
C GLU A 403 5.98 19.91 -14.17
N LYS A 404 5.52 21.13 -13.89
CA LYS A 404 5.87 21.86 -12.66
C LYS A 404 4.97 21.37 -11.52
N LEU A 405 5.58 20.98 -10.41
CA LEU A 405 4.91 20.45 -9.23
C LEU A 405 5.27 21.26 -7.99
N ALA A 406 4.43 21.18 -6.97
CA ALA A 406 4.79 21.67 -5.63
C ALA A 406 5.76 20.67 -4.98
N ALA A 407 6.52 21.10 -3.97
CA ALA A 407 7.29 20.17 -3.16
C ALA A 407 6.38 19.16 -2.44
N GLY A 408 6.88 17.95 -2.20
CA GLY A 408 6.13 16.87 -1.56
C GLY A 408 6.39 15.50 -2.19
N SER A 409 5.67 14.49 -1.71
CA SER A 409 5.72 13.12 -2.22
C SER A 409 4.77 12.93 -3.41
N TYR A 410 5.25 12.21 -4.43
CA TYR A 410 4.46 11.89 -5.61
C TYR A 410 4.63 10.43 -6.02
N THR A 411 3.53 9.84 -6.47
CA THR A 411 3.50 8.55 -7.17
C THR A 411 3.22 8.80 -8.65
N LEU A 412 4.16 8.41 -9.50
CA LEU A 412 3.99 8.41 -10.96
C LEU A 412 3.62 7.00 -11.40
N SER A 413 2.63 6.83 -12.28
CA SER A 413 2.25 5.50 -12.79
C SER A 413 1.72 5.53 -14.22
N ALA A 414 1.81 4.40 -14.93
CA ALA A 414 1.23 4.21 -16.26
C ALA A 414 1.02 2.72 -16.58
N ASP A 415 0.23 2.43 -17.63
CA ASP A 415 -0.02 1.05 -18.10
C ASP A 415 1.21 0.44 -18.80
N SER A 416 2.20 1.27 -19.14
CA SER A 416 3.50 0.90 -19.71
C SER A 416 4.63 1.55 -18.92
N GLY A 417 5.86 1.05 -19.10
CA GLY A 417 7.00 1.66 -18.45
C GLY A 417 7.34 3.01 -19.05
N PHE A 418 7.87 3.89 -18.21
CA PHE A 418 8.38 5.21 -18.56
C PHE A 418 9.74 5.45 -17.89
N ASN A 419 10.48 6.46 -18.36
CA ASN A 419 11.61 7.02 -17.64
C ASN A 419 11.19 8.37 -17.06
N ALA A 420 11.69 8.70 -15.87
CA ALA A 420 11.42 9.99 -15.27
C ALA A 420 12.65 10.52 -14.54
N ILE A 421 12.83 11.84 -14.60
CA ILE A 421 13.78 12.57 -13.75
C ILE A 421 13.00 13.60 -12.93
N ALA A 422 13.49 13.86 -11.73
CA ALA A 422 12.97 14.86 -10.82
C ALA A 422 14.07 15.87 -10.53
N TYR A 423 13.75 17.17 -10.59
CA TYR A 423 14.74 18.23 -10.41
C TYR A 423 14.07 19.52 -9.97
N GLY A 424 14.86 20.42 -9.40
CA GLY A 424 14.41 21.74 -9.00
C GLY A 424 15.48 22.80 -9.16
N PHE A 425 15.03 24.05 -9.29
CA PHE A 425 15.89 25.22 -9.45
C PHE A 425 15.55 26.30 -8.42
N GLY A 426 16.59 26.89 -7.86
CA GLY A 426 16.61 28.07 -7.01
C GLY A 426 17.51 29.15 -7.60
N ASP A 427 17.51 30.35 -7.02
CA ASP A 427 18.54 31.34 -7.36
C ASP A 427 19.90 30.77 -6.96
N ILE A 428 20.79 30.58 -7.94
CA ILE A 428 22.10 29.94 -7.81
C ILE A 428 22.09 28.59 -7.07
N GLU A 429 21.03 27.79 -7.25
CA GLU A 429 20.84 26.52 -6.54
C GLU A 429 20.10 25.53 -7.44
N SER A 430 20.41 24.25 -7.32
CA SER A 430 19.76 23.19 -8.09
C SER A 430 19.84 21.84 -7.39
N TYR A 431 18.86 20.97 -7.65
CA TYR A 431 19.00 19.54 -7.32
C TYR A 431 18.34 18.70 -8.40
N GLY A 432 18.72 17.44 -8.53
CA GLY A 432 18.05 16.52 -9.43
C GLY A 432 18.57 15.10 -9.40
N TYR A 433 17.74 14.16 -9.84
CA TYR A 433 18.06 12.74 -9.91
C TYR A 433 17.13 12.01 -10.88
N SER A 434 17.53 10.79 -11.27
CA SER A 434 16.59 9.82 -11.84
C SER A 434 15.49 9.54 -10.81
N ALA A 435 14.22 9.76 -11.17
CA ALA A 435 13.10 9.54 -10.25
C ALA A 435 12.90 8.05 -9.97
N GLY A 436 13.34 7.18 -10.88
CA GLY A 436 13.31 5.74 -10.74
C GLY A 436 13.67 5.05 -12.05
N SER A 437 14.27 3.88 -11.92
CA SER A 437 14.82 3.11 -13.03
C SER A 437 14.59 1.63 -12.75
N ASN A 438 14.26 0.86 -13.78
CA ASN A 438 14.48 -0.57 -13.74
C ASN A 438 16.00 -0.76 -13.96
N ILE A 439 16.71 -1.47 -13.08
CA ILE A 439 18.16 -1.62 -13.15
C ILE A 439 18.43 -3.12 -13.35
N GLU A 440 18.11 -3.60 -14.55
CA GLU A 440 18.23 -5.01 -14.91
C GLU A 440 19.30 -5.24 -15.96
N GLU A 441 19.93 -6.40 -15.97
CA GLU A 441 20.80 -6.74 -17.09
C GLU A 441 19.92 -7.06 -18.32
N VAL A 442 19.75 -6.10 -19.23
CA VAL A 442 18.75 -6.16 -20.32
C VAL A 442 18.85 -7.44 -21.18
N ASP A 443 20.05 -7.98 -21.34
CA ASP A 443 20.34 -9.15 -22.16
C ASP A 443 20.39 -10.48 -21.36
N LYS A 444 20.30 -10.43 -20.03
CA LYS A 444 20.51 -11.56 -19.12
C LYS A 444 19.39 -11.66 -18.10
N LYS A 445 18.68 -12.79 -18.07
CA LYS A 445 17.55 -12.96 -17.14
C LYS A 445 17.38 -14.37 -16.61
N ILE A 446 16.97 -14.45 -15.35
CA ILE A 446 16.38 -15.65 -14.75
C ILE A 446 14.85 -15.53 -14.89
N ILE A 447 14.21 -16.63 -15.26
CA ILE A 447 12.76 -16.76 -15.35
C ILE A 447 12.34 -17.91 -14.44
N ALA A 448 11.43 -17.64 -13.51
CA ALA A 448 10.76 -18.67 -12.72
C ALA A 448 9.42 -19.05 -13.38
N ASN A 449 9.11 -20.34 -13.43
CA ASN A 449 7.89 -20.87 -14.05
C ASN A 449 7.26 -21.93 -13.14
N THR A 450 5.92 -22.01 -13.14
CA THR A 450 5.18 -23.18 -12.64
C THR A 450 4.66 -24.00 -13.83
N SER A 451 3.91 -25.06 -13.54
CA SER A 451 3.20 -25.82 -14.58
C SER A 451 2.10 -25.03 -15.30
N ILE A 452 1.62 -23.92 -14.71
CA ILE A 452 0.45 -23.16 -15.21
C ILE A 452 0.76 -21.69 -15.53
N ALA A 453 1.90 -21.16 -15.07
CA ALA A 453 2.27 -19.76 -15.26
C ALA A 453 3.77 -19.64 -15.55
N SER A 454 4.13 -18.71 -16.43
CA SER A 454 5.51 -18.38 -16.77
C SER A 454 5.89 -16.99 -16.27
N ASN A 455 7.18 -16.77 -16.03
CA ASN A 455 7.71 -15.50 -15.53
C ASN A 455 7.04 -15.03 -14.22
N ILE A 456 6.90 -15.95 -13.27
CA ILE A 456 6.21 -15.71 -12.00
C ILE A 456 7.12 -14.95 -11.03
N THR A 457 6.60 -13.89 -10.43
CA THR A 457 7.30 -13.08 -9.41
C THR A 457 7.02 -13.56 -7.98
N GLY A 458 5.99 -14.39 -7.82
CA GLY A 458 5.67 -15.08 -6.58
C GLY A 458 4.75 -16.28 -6.81
N THR A 459 4.66 -17.16 -5.81
CA THR A 459 3.80 -18.35 -5.82
C THR A 459 3.58 -18.86 -4.39
N CYS A 460 2.85 -19.98 -4.23
CA CYS A 460 2.52 -20.53 -2.91
C CYS A 460 3.56 -21.51 -2.40
N VAL A 461 3.65 -21.64 -1.08
CA VAL A 461 4.35 -22.75 -0.42
C VAL A 461 3.94 -24.08 -1.06
N ASN A 462 4.93 -24.97 -1.19
CA ASN A 462 4.82 -26.29 -1.82
C ASN A 462 4.50 -26.30 -3.32
N THR A 463 4.56 -25.16 -4.02
CA THR A 463 4.40 -25.13 -5.47
C THR A 463 5.70 -25.55 -6.18
N PRO A 464 5.66 -26.55 -7.08
CA PRO A 464 6.78 -26.91 -7.96
C PRO A 464 7.17 -25.76 -8.90
N ILE A 465 8.44 -25.31 -8.85
CA ILE A 465 8.98 -24.24 -9.70
C ILE A 465 10.13 -24.74 -10.58
N PHE A 466 10.15 -24.34 -11.84
CA PHE A 466 11.24 -24.55 -12.79
C PHE A 466 11.91 -23.22 -13.13
N PHE A 467 13.25 -23.20 -13.15
CA PHE A 467 14.03 -22.00 -13.48
C PHE A 467 14.68 -22.12 -14.85
N THR A 468 14.67 -21.02 -15.59
CA THR A 468 15.37 -20.86 -16.86
C THR A 468 16.28 -19.65 -16.77
N ILE A 469 17.50 -19.74 -17.30
CA ILE A 469 18.37 -18.58 -17.50
C ILE A 469 18.58 -18.34 -18.99
N SER A 470 18.51 -17.07 -19.38
CA SER A 470 18.77 -16.59 -20.75
C SER A 470 20.03 -15.74 -20.74
N LEU A 471 21.00 -16.08 -21.58
CA LEU A 471 22.29 -15.40 -21.69
C LEU A 471 22.59 -15.01 -23.14
N PRO A 472 23.29 -13.90 -23.42
CA PRO A 472 23.65 -13.51 -24.79
C PRO A 472 24.86 -14.30 -25.34
N TYR A 473 25.52 -15.10 -24.50
CA TYR A 473 26.69 -15.91 -24.84
C TYR A 473 26.54 -17.34 -24.32
N ALA A 474 27.32 -18.25 -24.90
CA ALA A 474 27.39 -19.61 -24.40
C ALA A 474 28.27 -19.66 -23.15
N THR A 475 27.75 -20.23 -22.06
CA THR A 475 28.48 -20.42 -20.79
C THR A 475 29.09 -21.82 -20.69
N SER A 476 30.29 -21.92 -20.12
CA SER A 476 30.96 -23.21 -19.84
C SER A 476 30.69 -23.75 -18.44
N HIS A 477 30.16 -22.93 -17.53
CA HIS A 477 29.94 -23.32 -16.15
C HIS A 477 28.79 -22.50 -15.57
N LEU A 478 27.83 -23.17 -14.93
CA LEU A 478 26.64 -22.54 -14.37
C LEU A 478 26.42 -23.04 -12.94
N VAL A 479 26.38 -22.13 -11.98
CA VAL A 479 26.07 -22.41 -10.57
C VAL A 479 24.75 -21.75 -10.21
N TRP A 480 23.82 -22.52 -9.65
CA TRP A 480 22.56 -22.07 -9.09
C TRP A 480 22.60 -22.14 -7.56
N ASP A 481 22.10 -21.12 -6.90
CA ASP A 481 21.72 -21.10 -5.50
C ASP A 481 20.26 -20.66 -5.41
N PHE A 482 19.39 -21.52 -4.91
CA PHE A 482 17.95 -21.25 -4.86
C PHE A 482 17.54 -20.50 -3.58
N GLY A 483 18.47 -20.10 -2.72
CA GLY A 483 18.19 -19.33 -1.51
C GLY A 483 17.49 -20.12 -0.39
N ASN A 484 17.14 -21.40 -0.63
CA ASN A 484 16.59 -22.33 0.36
C ASN A 484 17.65 -23.32 0.90
N GLY A 485 18.94 -23.02 0.67
CA GLY A 485 20.07 -23.89 1.00
C GLY A 485 20.39 -24.95 -0.06
N GLN A 486 19.60 -25.05 -1.14
CA GLN A 486 19.91 -25.91 -2.27
C GLN A 486 20.78 -25.16 -3.29
N THR A 487 21.92 -25.77 -3.64
CA THR A 487 22.80 -25.30 -4.71
C THR A 487 22.97 -26.37 -5.77
N PHE A 488 23.23 -25.97 -7.00
CA PHE A 488 23.48 -26.89 -8.11
C PHE A 488 24.52 -26.33 -9.07
N THR A 489 25.42 -27.18 -9.55
CA THR A 489 26.50 -26.78 -10.44
C THR A 489 26.50 -27.66 -11.68
N VAL A 490 26.67 -27.04 -12.85
CA VAL A 490 26.75 -27.72 -14.15
C VAL A 490 27.96 -27.24 -14.92
N ASP A 491 28.80 -28.19 -15.31
CA ASP A 491 29.85 -27.97 -16.30
C ASP A 491 29.30 -28.21 -17.71
N ASN A 492 29.67 -27.34 -18.64
CA ASN A 492 29.26 -27.35 -20.04
C ASN A 492 27.74 -27.52 -20.22
N PRO A 493 26.94 -26.61 -19.65
CA PRO A 493 25.48 -26.74 -19.69
C PRO A 493 24.96 -26.77 -21.13
N VAL A 494 23.94 -27.60 -21.37
CA VAL A 494 23.32 -27.75 -22.69
C VAL A 494 22.24 -26.69 -22.88
N THR A 495 22.27 -25.99 -24.01
CA THR A 495 21.27 -24.98 -24.37
C THR A 495 20.08 -25.60 -25.08
N SER A 496 18.89 -25.04 -24.87
CA SER A 496 17.71 -25.37 -25.69
C SER A 496 17.57 -24.51 -26.94
N SER A 497 18.42 -23.49 -27.11
CA SER A 497 18.49 -22.65 -28.32
C SER A 497 19.81 -22.85 -29.08
N THR A 498 19.76 -22.60 -30.39
CA THR A 498 20.89 -22.76 -31.32
C THR A 498 21.63 -21.45 -31.62
N ALA A 499 21.09 -20.32 -31.19
CA ALA A 499 21.65 -18.98 -31.35
C ALA A 499 21.31 -18.10 -30.14
N PRO A 500 22.07 -17.00 -29.90
CA PRO A 500 21.73 -16.02 -28.87
C PRO A 500 20.30 -15.48 -29.00
N PRO A 501 19.57 -15.29 -27.89
CA PRO A 501 19.98 -15.64 -26.53
C PRO A 501 20.00 -17.16 -26.29
N TYR A 502 21.08 -17.63 -25.64
CA TYR A 502 21.25 -18.99 -25.19
C TYR A 502 20.38 -19.27 -23.96
N ILE A 503 19.49 -20.25 -24.08
CA ILE A 503 18.52 -20.60 -23.05
C ILE A 503 18.97 -21.87 -22.35
N TYR A 504 19.13 -21.80 -21.03
CA TYR A 504 19.50 -22.93 -20.19
C TYR A 504 18.40 -23.19 -19.18
N ASN A 505 17.88 -24.41 -19.17
CA ASN A 505 16.86 -24.82 -18.21
C ASN A 505 17.53 -25.55 -17.06
N TYR A 506 17.22 -25.13 -15.83
CA TYR A 506 17.55 -25.95 -14.68
C TYR A 506 16.66 -27.20 -14.68
N VAL A 507 17.28 -28.37 -14.83
CA VAL A 507 16.62 -29.68 -14.73
C VAL A 507 17.54 -30.60 -13.91
N ASN A 508 17.06 -31.08 -12.76
CA ASN A 508 17.79 -32.09 -12.00
C ASN A 508 17.67 -33.46 -12.67
N LEU A 509 18.74 -33.91 -13.35
CA LEU A 509 18.78 -35.14 -14.14
C LEU A 509 18.58 -36.44 -13.33
N ALA A 510 18.74 -36.42 -12.01
CA ALA A 510 18.59 -37.60 -11.16
C ALA A 510 17.15 -37.84 -10.67
N THR A 511 16.29 -36.80 -10.67
CA THR A 511 14.94 -36.86 -10.07
C THR A 511 13.83 -36.19 -10.89
N ASN A 512 14.15 -35.56 -12.02
CA ASN A 512 13.20 -34.81 -12.86
C ASN A 512 12.47 -33.66 -12.13
N ASN A 513 13.09 -33.13 -11.06
CA ASN A 513 12.42 -32.27 -10.08
C ASN A 513 12.60 -30.76 -10.29
N THR A 514 11.53 -30.06 -9.93
CA THR A 514 11.39 -28.65 -9.61
C THR A 514 12.06 -28.28 -8.28
N VAL A 515 12.23 -26.98 -8.04
CA VAL A 515 12.51 -26.42 -6.72
C VAL A 515 11.19 -26.21 -5.98
N ILE A 516 11.15 -26.57 -4.69
CA ILE A 516 9.98 -26.44 -3.83
C ILE A 516 10.38 -25.69 -2.56
N TYR A 517 9.58 -24.70 -2.17
CA TYR A 517 9.77 -23.92 -0.95
C TYR A 517 8.66 -24.27 0.06
N THR A 518 9.03 -24.60 1.29
CA THR A 518 8.10 -25.09 2.32
C THR A 518 7.74 -24.04 3.38
N GLN A 519 8.39 -22.88 3.34
CA GLN A 519 8.16 -21.76 4.24
C GLN A 519 7.83 -20.50 3.42
N PRO A 520 6.97 -19.61 3.93
CA PRO A 520 6.73 -18.32 3.30
C PRO A 520 7.96 -17.42 3.46
N GLY A 521 8.16 -16.51 2.51
CA GLY A 521 9.26 -15.55 2.52
C GLY A 521 9.71 -15.17 1.12
N THR A 522 10.52 -14.13 1.04
CA THR A 522 11.22 -13.78 -0.21
C THR A 522 12.54 -14.53 -0.28
N TYR A 523 12.69 -15.35 -1.31
CA TYR A 523 13.92 -16.09 -1.58
C TYR A 523 14.72 -15.39 -2.66
N ILE A 524 16.04 -15.29 -2.45
CA ILE A 524 16.98 -14.71 -3.39
C ILE A 524 17.63 -15.86 -4.16
N ILE A 525 17.22 -16.04 -5.41
CA ILE A 525 17.82 -17.02 -6.32
C ILE A 525 19.01 -16.37 -7.00
N LYS A 526 20.17 -17.04 -6.98
CA LYS A 526 21.39 -16.59 -7.65
C LYS A 526 21.78 -17.60 -8.72
N ALA A 527 22.20 -17.08 -9.88
CA ALA A 527 22.83 -17.88 -10.93
C ALA A 527 24.15 -17.24 -11.34
N ILE A 528 25.25 -17.99 -11.27
CA ILE A 528 26.58 -17.56 -11.67
C ILE A 528 26.95 -18.29 -12.96
N ALA A 529 27.10 -17.55 -14.05
CA ALA A 529 27.46 -18.07 -15.36
C ALA A 529 28.89 -17.64 -15.73
N THR A 530 29.72 -18.59 -16.19
CA THR A 530 31.09 -18.30 -16.64
C THR A 530 31.14 -18.05 -18.14
N ARG A 531 31.69 -16.90 -18.54
CA ARG A 531 31.94 -16.51 -19.93
C ARG A 531 33.22 -17.16 -20.45
N ASN A 532 33.16 -17.73 -21.64
CA ASN A 532 34.34 -18.32 -22.29
C ASN A 532 35.29 -17.23 -22.82
N GLY A 533 36.60 -17.41 -22.59
CA GLY A 533 37.64 -16.56 -23.16
C GLY A 533 37.95 -15.27 -22.40
N LEU A 534 37.38 -15.09 -21.21
CA LEU A 534 37.68 -13.96 -20.32
C LEU A 534 38.33 -14.45 -19.02
N THR A 535 38.99 -13.54 -18.30
CA THR A 535 39.70 -13.81 -17.04
C THR A 535 39.30 -12.80 -15.97
N GLY A 536 39.43 -13.17 -14.69
CA GLY A 536 39.07 -12.28 -13.58
C GLY A 536 37.56 -12.11 -13.44
N CYS A 537 37.12 -11.00 -12.83
CA CYS A 537 35.70 -10.78 -12.51
C CYS A 537 34.81 -10.59 -13.74
N GLU A 538 35.37 -10.16 -14.85
CA GLU A 538 34.66 -10.12 -16.13
C GLU A 538 34.30 -11.52 -16.65
N ALA A 539 34.93 -12.59 -16.17
CA ALA A 539 34.59 -13.95 -16.59
C ALA A 539 33.27 -14.46 -15.98
N PHE A 540 32.72 -13.79 -14.98
CA PHE A 540 31.56 -14.29 -14.22
C PHE A 540 30.41 -13.29 -14.23
N ASP A 541 29.26 -13.74 -14.68
CA ASP A 541 28.02 -12.99 -14.58
C ASP A 541 27.15 -13.58 -13.47
N GLU A 542 26.73 -12.74 -12.52
CA GLU A 542 25.90 -13.12 -11.39
C GLU A 542 24.52 -12.49 -11.52
N LEU A 543 23.52 -13.32 -11.82
CA LEU A 543 22.14 -12.92 -11.91
C LEU A 543 21.43 -13.20 -10.58
N ILE A 544 20.61 -12.23 -10.14
CA ILE A 544 19.78 -12.36 -8.95
C ILE A 544 18.31 -12.27 -9.34
N TYR A 545 17.48 -13.15 -8.78
CA TYR A 545 16.03 -13.17 -8.95
C TYR A 545 15.35 -13.31 -7.60
N ASN A 546 14.46 -12.36 -7.27
CA ASN A 546 13.70 -12.39 -6.02
C ASN A 546 12.36 -13.08 -6.26
N LEU A 547 12.11 -14.19 -5.56
CA LEU A 547 10.85 -14.93 -5.65
C LEU A 547 10.10 -14.85 -4.31
N LEU A 548 8.88 -14.32 -4.35
CA LEU A 548 8.00 -14.28 -3.17
C LEU A 548 7.24 -15.60 -3.01
N ILE A 549 7.42 -16.28 -1.88
CA ILE A 549 6.65 -17.47 -1.50
C ILE A 549 5.64 -17.07 -0.43
N GLU A 550 4.36 -17.27 -0.70
CA GLU A 550 3.26 -16.93 0.22
C GLU A 550 2.62 -18.18 0.81
N ASP A 551 2.09 -18.07 2.02
CA ASP A 551 1.31 -19.14 2.63
C ASP A 551 -0.04 -19.32 1.91
N LEU A 552 -0.49 -20.57 1.87
CA LEU A 552 -1.89 -20.86 1.60
C LEU A 552 -2.72 -20.45 2.83
N PRO A 553 -3.84 -19.74 2.66
CA PRO A 553 -4.81 -19.58 3.72
C PRO A 553 -5.14 -20.93 4.36
N LYS A 554 -5.25 -20.98 5.69
CA LYS A 554 -5.54 -22.22 6.41
C LYS A 554 -7.05 -22.45 6.44
N VAL A 555 -7.52 -23.61 6.00
CA VAL A 555 -8.93 -24.03 6.14
C VAL A 555 -9.14 -24.64 7.53
N ILE A 556 -10.10 -24.12 8.29
CA ILE A 556 -10.65 -24.80 9.47
C ILE A 556 -12.00 -25.36 9.06
N THR A 557 -12.11 -26.68 8.97
CA THR A 557 -13.33 -27.34 8.50
C THR A 557 -14.38 -27.45 9.61
N GLN A 558 -15.51 -26.77 9.43
CA GLN A 558 -16.85 -27.37 9.63
C GLN A 558 -17.64 -27.16 8.33
N PRO A 559 -17.84 -28.20 7.51
CA PRO A 559 -18.37 -28.04 6.15
C PRO A 559 -19.86 -27.67 6.08
N VAL A 560 -20.56 -27.67 7.22
CA VAL A 560 -22.00 -27.39 7.30
C VAL A 560 -22.29 -26.53 8.52
N TYR A 561 -22.87 -25.35 8.30
CA TYR A 561 -23.47 -24.53 9.35
C TYR A 561 -24.99 -24.68 9.29
N THR A 562 -25.65 -24.62 10.44
CA THR A 562 -27.12 -24.65 10.52
C THR A 562 -27.58 -23.43 11.30
N MET A 563 -28.58 -22.72 10.79
CA MET A 563 -29.16 -21.52 11.41
C MET A 563 -30.63 -21.37 11.05
N CYS A 564 -31.34 -20.54 11.79
CA CYS A 564 -32.76 -20.29 11.57
C CYS A 564 -33.00 -19.06 10.67
N SER A 565 -34.05 -19.11 9.85
CA SER A 565 -34.42 -17.99 8.96
C SER A 565 -34.75 -16.67 9.68
N ASN A 566 -35.01 -16.71 10.99
CA ASN A 566 -35.24 -15.53 11.84
C ASN A 566 -34.00 -15.08 12.64
N GLU A 567 -32.84 -15.70 12.42
CA GLU A 567 -31.58 -15.23 13.01
C GLU A 567 -31.10 -13.91 12.38
N PRO A 568 -30.34 -13.10 13.14
CA PRO A 568 -29.76 -11.87 12.61
C PRO A 568 -28.76 -12.12 11.49
N VAL A 569 -28.45 -11.07 10.71
CA VAL A 569 -27.40 -11.10 9.68
C VAL A 569 -26.06 -11.47 10.32
N VAL A 570 -25.37 -12.46 9.75
CA VAL A 570 -24.08 -12.97 10.25
C VAL A 570 -22.95 -12.65 9.29
N ASN A 571 -21.76 -12.37 9.84
CA ASN A 571 -20.56 -12.24 9.02
C ASN A 571 -19.93 -13.62 8.80
N ILE A 572 -19.89 -14.10 7.55
CA ILE A 572 -19.39 -15.44 7.23
C ILE A 572 -17.89 -15.62 7.46
N ILE A 573 -17.11 -14.54 7.50
CA ILE A 573 -15.69 -14.60 7.88
C ILE A 573 -15.54 -14.99 9.37
N ASN A 574 -16.47 -14.57 10.22
CA ASN A 574 -16.45 -14.93 11.64
C ASN A 574 -16.85 -16.40 11.84
N LEU A 575 -17.69 -16.96 10.96
CA LEU A 575 -18.14 -18.36 11.02
C LEU A 575 -16.98 -19.33 10.73
N ILE A 576 -16.16 -19.05 9.72
CA ILE A 576 -15.08 -19.95 9.27
C ILE A 576 -13.84 -20.00 10.20
N GLY A 577 -13.73 -19.10 11.18
CA GLY A 577 -12.67 -19.11 12.19
C GLY A 577 -11.28 -18.64 11.69
N GLN A 578 -10.66 -17.74 12.47
CA GLN A 578 -9.46 -16.94 12.13
C GLN A 578 -9.56 -16.15 10.82
N ARG A 579 -8.94 -14.97 10.80
CA ARG A 579 -8.83 -14.13 9.60
C ARG A 579 -7.50 -14.43 8.91
N PRO A 580 -7.43 -15.35 7.92
CA PRO A 580 -6.26 -15.36 7.07
C PRO A 580 -6.06 -13.96 6.45
N SER A 581 -4.83 -13.47 6.45
CA SER A 581 -4.49 -12.22 5.77
C SER A 581 -4.73 -12.40 4.26
N GLY A 582 -5.55 -11.54 3.64
CA GLY A 582 -5.89 -11.70 2.24
C GLY A 582 -7.05 -10.83 1.78
N LYS A 583 -7.32 -10.90 0.48
CA LYS A 583 -8.49 -10.31 -0.19
C LYS A 583 -9.52 -11.41 -0.39
N TYR A 584 -10.79 -11.10 -0.08
CA TYR A 584 -11.87 -12.07 -0.14
C TYR A 584 -12.86 -11.73 -1.26
N THR A 585 -13.28 -12.73 -2.00
CA THR A 585 -14.43 -12.66 -2.90
C THR A 585 -15.48 -13.66 -2.42
N PHE A 586 -16.73 -13.22 -2.33
CA PHE A 586 -17.84 -14.00 -1.79
C PHE A 586 -18.88 -14.28 -2.86
N LYS A 587 -19.44 -15.49 -2.87
CA LYS A 587 -20.52 -15.87 -3.77
C LYS A 587 -21.45 -16.86 -3.07
N GLY A 588 -22.75 -16.66 -3.23
CA GLY A 588 -23.79 -17.49 -2.64
C GLY A 588 -25.08 -16.70 -2.44
N ASP A 589 -26.21 -17.39 -2.36
CA ASP A 589 -27.51 -16.76 -2.14
C ASP A 589 -27.59 -16.17 -0.72
N GLY A 590 -28.31 -15.06 -0.57
CA GLY A 590 -28.43 -14.35 0.71
C GLY A 590 -27.16 -13.61 1.17
N LEU A 591 -26.11 -13.55 0.35
CA LEU A 591 -24.90 -12.78 0.64
C LEU A 591 -24.92 -11.37 0.03
N ILE A 592 -24.46 -10.41 0.82
CA ILE A 592 -23.95 -9.12 0.36
C ILE A 592 -22.55 -8.97 0.95
N ASP A 593 -21.53 -9.07 0.09
CA ASP A 593 -20.13 -9.20 0.49
C ASP A 593 -19.95 -10.32 1.54
N SER A 594 -19.48 -9.98 2.74
CA SER A 594 -19.24 -10.92 3.84
C SER A 594 -20.45 -11.16 4.76
N LEU A 595 -21.60 -10.56 4.45
CA LEU A 595 -22.80 -10.59 5.30
C LEU A 595 -23.83 -11.55 4.71
N PHE A 596 -24.15 -12.62 5.44
CA PHE A 596 -25.20 -13.56 5.09
C PHE A 596 -26.47 -13.25 5.88
N ASN A 597 -27.58 -13.10 5.15
CA ASN A 597 -28.90 -12.87 5.73
C ASN A 597 -29.81 -14.10 5.52
N PRO A 598 -30.10 -14.87 6.59
CA PRO A 598 -30.92 -16.09 6.50
C PRO A 598 -32.33 -15.84 5.96
N ALA A 599 -32.94 -14.70 6.29
CA ALA A 599 -34.29 -14.37 5.87
C ALA A 599 -34.39 -14.15 4.36
N THR A 600 -33.38 -13.51 3.75
CA THR A 600 -33.34 -13.28 2.30
C THR A 600 -32.82 -14.47 1.51
N ALA A 601 -31.98 -15.31 2.12
CA ALA A 601 -31.54 -16.57 1.50
C ALA A 601 -32.73 -17.52 1.28
N GLY A 602 -33.67 -17.55 2.23
CA GLY A 602 -34.79 -18.49 2.22
C GLY A 602 -34.42 -19.85 2.81
N SER A 603 -35.41 -20.71 3.06
CA SER A 603 -35.16 -22.02 3.68
C SER A 603 -34.52 -23.01 2.72
N GLY A 604 -33.64 -23.86 3.27
CA GLY A 604 -32.92 -24.90 2.54
C GLY A 604 -31.40 -24.75 2.59
N PRO A 605 -30.68 -25.62 1.86
CA PRO A 605 -29.22 -25.56 1.79
C PRO A 605 -28.74 -24.45 0.85
N HIS A 606 -27.80 -23.63 1.31
CA HIS A 606 -27.15 -22.57 0.54
C HIS A 606 -25.67 -22.86 0.38
N ASN A 607 -25.20 -22.94 -0.87
CA ASN A 607 -23.78 -23.13 -1.15
C ASN A 607 -23.05 -21.78 -1.09
N ILE A 608 -22.05 -21.69 -0.22
CA ILE A 608 -21.24 -20.49 -0.05
C ILE A 608 -19.84 -20.77 -0.59
N GLU A 609 -19.40 -19.94 -1.52
CA GLU A 609 -18.04 -19.95 -2.08
C GLU A 609 -17.30 -18.69 -1.62
N ILE A 610 -16.14 -18.89 -1.01
CA ILE A 610 -15.21 -17.82 -0.65
C ILE A 610 -13.90 -18.08 -1.37
N ILE A 611 -13.48 -17.14 -2.21
CA ILE A 611 -12.12 -17.14 -2.75
C ILE A 611 -11.29 -16.22 -1.86
N ASN A 612 -10.38 -16.82 -1.09
CA ASN A 612 -9.40 -16.07 -0.34
C ASN A 612 -8.09 -16.00 -1.13
N THR A 613 -7.69 -14.79 -1.49
CA THR A 613 -6.48 -14.51 -2.23
C THR A 613 -5.45 -13.86 -1.30
N SER A 614 -4.18 -14.26 -1.39
CA SER A 614 -3.09 -13.59 -0.66
C SER A 614 -3.06 -12.09 -0.95
N ILE A 615 -2.44 -11.31 -0.05
CA ILE A 615 -2.39 -9.85 -0.19
C ILE A 615 -1.80 -9.40 -1.54
N ASN A 616 -0.80 -10.15 -2.02
CA ASN A 616 -0.11 -9.93 -3.29
C ASN A 616 -0.69 -10.72 -4.45
N GLY A 617 -1.85 -11.35 -4.32
CA GLY A 617 -2.54 -11.97 -5.45
C GLY A 617 -1.98 -13.29 -5.97
N ASN A 618 -0.82 -13.77 -5.48
CA ASN A 618 -0.14 -14.93 -6.08
C ASN A 618 -0.76 -16.27 -5.67
N CYS A 619 -1.48 -16.29 -4.54
CA CYS A 619 -2.12 -17.48 -4.00
C CYS A 619 -3.60 -17.26 -3.84
N SER A 620 -4.40 -18.23 -4.25
CA SER A 620 -5.83 -18.24 -3.99
C SER A 620 -6.28 -19.61 -3.52
N GLN A 621 -7.20 -19.64 -2.58
CA GLN A 621 -7.85 -20.85 -2.14
C GLN A 621 -9.37 -20.66 -2.20
N LEU A 622 -10.04 -21.65 -2.79
CA LEU A 622 -11.49 -21.78 -2.70
C LEU A 622 -11.83 -22.44 -1.36
N ILE A 623 -12.69 -21.79 -0.60
CA ILE A 623 -13.33 -22.32 0.59
C ILE A 623 -14.81 -22.41 0.25
N ASP A 624 -15.34 -23.63 0.20
CA ASP A 624 -16.75 -23.90 -0.01
C ASP A 624 -17.36 -24.62 1.19
N PHE A 625 -18.58 -24.23 1.54
CA PHE A 625 -19.36 -24.85 2.61
C PHE A 625 -20.85 -24.59 2.43
N ILE A 626 -21.67 -25.36 3.15
CA ILE A 626 -23.12 -25.24 3.09
C ILE A 626 -23.64 -24.54 4.35
N ILE A 627 -24.54 -23.58 4.17
CA ILE A 627 -25.39 -23.06 5.25
C ILE A 627 -26.79 -23.63 5.07
N ASN A 628 -27.24 -24.46 6.01
CA ASN A 628 -28.62 -24.92 6.08
C ASN A 628 -29.46 -23.89 6.84
N VAL A 629 -30.39 -23.24 6.14
CA VAL A 629 -31.35 -22.31 6.75
C VAL A 629 -32.65 -23.05 7.02
N ASN A 630 -32.95 -23.25 8.31
CA ASN A 630 -34.18 -23.90 8.74
C ASN A 630 -35.33 -22.86 8.79
N PRO A 631 -36.55 -23.23 8.35
CA PRO A 631 -37.71 -22.37 8.47
C PRO A 631 -38.01 -22.12 9.96
N ALA A 632 -38.19 -20.85 10.33
CA ALA A 632 -38.62 -20.48 11.66
C ALA A 632 -40.12 -20.79 11.79
N PRO A 633 -40.58 -21.30 12.95
CA PRO A 633 -42.00 -21.48 13.18
C PRO A 633 -42.70 -20.10 13.21
N PHE A 634 -43.94 -20.06 12.73
CA PHE A 634 -44.80 -18.89 12.88
C PHE A 634 -45.52 -18.95 14.22
N VAL A 635 -45.57 -17.82 14.92
CA VAL A 635 -46.30 -17.66 16.18
C VAL A 635 -47.01 -16.30 16.17
N ASP A 636 -48.27 -16.32 16.61
CA ASP A 636 -49.13 -15.17 16.84
C ASP A 636 -49.86 -15.42 18.17
N ALA A 637 -49.55 -14.64 19.19
CA ALA A 637 -50.13 -14.77 20.53
C ALA A 637 -51.55 -14.19 20.62
N GLY A 638 -52.00 -13.47 19.60
CA GLY A 638 -53.29 -12.81 19.50
C GLY A 638 -53.27 -11.33 19.91
N ASP A 639 -54.39 -10.66 19.63
CA ASP A 639 -54.58 -9.24 19.98
C ASP A 639 -54.72 -9.03 21.49
N GLU A 640 -54.44 -7.81 21.93
CA GLU A 640 -54.64 -7.36 23.30
C GLU A 640 -56.10 -7.54 23.78
N ILE A 641 -56.26 -7.96 25.03
CA ILE A 641 -57.56 -8.25 25.65
C ILE A 641 -57.75 -7.41 26.90
N ASP A 642 -58.87 -6.69 26.97
CA ASP A 642 -59.33 -5.98 28.16
C ASP A 642 -60.31 -6.86 28.96
N ILE A 643 -60.15 -6.99 30.28
CA ILE A 643 -61.08 -7.67 31.20
C ILE A 643 -61.30 -6.87 32.50
N ASP A 644 -62.39 -7.14 33.21
CA ASP A 644 -62.60 -6.60 34.57
C ASP A 644 -62.04 -7.55 35.64
N LEU A 645 -61.72 -7.03 36.82
CA LEU A 645 -61.13 -7.81 37.91
C LEU A 645 -62.05 -8.97 38.31
N GLY A 646 -61.50 -10.19 38.25
CA GLY A 646 -62.24 -11.42 38.55
C GLY A 646 -62.89 -12.07 37.32
N GLU A 647 -62.88 -11.40 36.16
CA GLU A 647 -63.21 -12.03 34.88
C GLU A 647 -62.06 -12.92 34.38
N THR A 648 -62.36 -13.68 33.33
CA THR A 648 -61.40 -14.53 32.66
C THR A 648 -61.29 -14.14 31.19
N ALA A 649 -60.11 -14.30 30.59
CA ALA A 649 -59.89 -14.13 29.16
C ALA A 649 -59.45 -15.45 28.54
N GLN A 650 -59.88 -15.71 27.30
CA GLN A 650 -59.37 -16.81 26.49
C GLN A 650 -58.33 -16.26 25.51
N LEU A 651 -57.08 -16.69 25.65
CA LEU A 651 -56.05 -16.38 24.65
C LEU A 651 -56.33 -17.22 23.39
N ASN A 652 -56.08 -16.69 22.20
CA ASN A 652 -56.36 -17.39 20.93
C ASN A 652 -55.13 -17.37 20.04
N ALA A 653 -54.08 -18.06 20.47
CA ALA A 653 -52.82 -18.09 19.75
C ALA A 653 -52.91 -18.99 18.51
N LYS A 654 -52.11 -18.64 17.48
CA LYS A 654 -51.94 -19.41 16.27
C LYS A 654 -50.46 -19.74 16.09
N VAL A 655 -50.19 -20.99 15.75
CA VAL A 655 -48.85 -21.47 15.41
C VAL A 655 -48.91 -22.25 14.11
N SER A 656 -47.88 -22.16 13.27
CA SER A 656 -47.78 -22.95 12.04
C SER A 656 -46.33 -23.18 11.63
N GLY A 657 -46.08 -24.21 10.83
CA GLY A 657 -44.74 -24.69 10.47
C GLY A 657 -44.44 -26.05 11.11
N ASP A 658 -43.16 -26.44 11.15
CA ASP A 658 -42.71 -27.72 11.70
C ASP A 658 -42.60 -27.66 13.23
N ILE A 659 -43.73 -27.62 13.93
CA ILE A 659 -43.78 -27.39 15.38
C ILE A 659 -43.44 -28.68 16.15
N LEU A 660 -42.41 -28.63 17.00
CA LEU A 660 -42.08 -29.69 17.96
C LEU A 660 -42.91 -29.54 19.25
N ASP A 661 -42.85 -28.35 19.84
CA ASP A 661 -43.62 -27.99 21.01
C ASP A 661 -43.88 -26.48 21.07
N PHE A 662 -44.78 -26.09 21.97
CA PHE A 662 -45.01 -24.71 22.35
C PHE A 662 -45.37 -24.65 23.82
N THR A 663 -45.02 -23.55 24.47
CA THR A 663 -45.37 -23.32 25.87
C THR A 663 -45.48 -21.83 26.17
N TRP A 664 -46.51 -21.46 26.91
CA TRP A 664 -46.59 -20.12 27.50
C TRP A 664 -45.63 -20.03 28.69
N ALA A 665 -45.05 -18.84 28.88
CA ALA A 665 -44.29 -18.53 30.09
C ALA A 665 -45.12 -18.86 31.35
N ALA A 666 -44.47 -19.45 32.35
CA ALA A 666 -45.15 -19.85 33.58
C ALA A 666 -45.79 -18.64 34.29
N ASP A 667 -47.11 -18.70 34.48
CA ASP A 667 -47.89 -17.72 35.23
C ASP A 667 -49.00 -18.45 36.02
N THR A 668 -49.21 -18.08 37.28
CA THR A 668 -50.19 -18.73 38.17
C THR A 668 -51.64 -18.52 37.75
N SER A 669 -51.92 -17.49 36.95
CA SER A 669 -53.26 -17.16 36.47
C SER A 669 -53.66 -17.94 35.20
N LEU A 670 -52.73 -18.70 34.61
CA LEU A 670 -52.90 -19.43 33.36
C LEU A 670 -53.40 -20.85 33.62
N SER A 671 -54.46 -21.27 32.92
CA SER A 671 -55.07 -22.59 33.14
C SER A 671 -54.21 -23.76 32.64
N ASN A 672 -53.55 -23.59 31.49
CA ASN A 672 -52.68 -24.61 30.90
C ASN A 672 -51.62 -23.95 29.99
N PRO A 673 -50.32 -24.00 30.35
CA PRO A 673 -49.26 -23.39 29.55
C PRO A 673 -49.01 -24.09 28.20
N ASN A 674 -49.52 -25.30 27.99
CA ASN A 674 -49.32 -26.06 26.75
C ASN A 674 -50.61 -26.13 25.91
N SER A 675 -51.50 -25.16 26.07
CA SER A 675 -52.69 -24.97 25.21
C SER A 675 -52.52 -23.71 24.37
N LEU A 676 -52.97 -23.73 23.10
CA LEU A 676 -53.07 -22.51 22.27
C LEU A 676 -54.29 -21.65 22.62
N THR A 677 -55.23 -22.23 23.37
CA THR A 677 -56.44 -21.54 23.85
C THR A 677 -56.60 -21.61 25.36
N PRO A 678 -55.58 -21.21 26.15
CA PRO A 678 -55.68 -21.22 27.60
C PRO A 678 -56.63 -20.13 28.09
N ILE A 679 -57.20 -20.35 29.27
CA ILE A 679 -57.96 -19.35 30.00
C ILE A 679 -57.02 -18.71 31.01
N VAL A 680 -57.03 -17.39 31.10
CA VAL A 680 -56.25 -16.61 32.06
C VAL A 680 -57.16 -15.86 33.02
N THR A 681 -56.69 -15.70 34.26
CA THR A 681 -57.39 -15.00 35.35
C THR A 681 -56.48 -13.99 36.07
N PRO A 682 -55.82 -13.08 35.34
CA PRO A 682 -54.89 -12.15 35.97
C PRO A 682 -55.63 -11.17 36.90
N THR A 683 -54.99 -10.79 38.00
CA THR A 683 -55.50 -9.79 38.94
C THR A 683 -54.93 -8.39 38.70
N LYS A 684 -54.04 -8.26 37.72
CA LYS A 684 -53.35 -7.04 37.29
C LYS A 684 -52.95 -7.18 35.82
N ASN A 685 -52.58 -6.09 35.17
CA ASN A 685 -52.10 -6.14 33.78
C ASN A 685 -50.94 -7.14 33.64
N THR A 686 -51.09 -8.13 32.77
CA THR A 686 -50.13 -9.23 32.60
C THR A 686 -49.83 -9.46 31.12
N LEU A 687 -48.54 -9.57 30.79
CA LEU A 687 -48.06 -9.89 29.46
C LEU A 687 -47.74 -11.40 29.39
N TYR A 688 -48.52 -12.14 28.60
CA TYR A 688 -48.29 -13.58 28.39
C TYR A 688 -47.40 -13.76 27.16
N LYS A 689 -46.31 -14.52 27.29
CA LYS A 689 -45.37 -14.82 26.20
C LYS A 689 -45.52 -16.28 25.78
N LEU A 690 -45.67 -16.54 24.49
CA LEU A 690 -45.72 -17.87 23.92
C LEU A 690 -44.39 -18.18 23.23
N TYR A 691 -43.74 -19.27 23.66
CA TYR A 691 -42.55 -19.82 23.03
C TYR A 691 -42.95 -20.99 22.14
N VAL A 692 -42.41 -21.03 20.92
CA VAL A 692 -42.65 -22.11 19.96
C VAL A 692 -41.30 -22.65 19.49
N ASN A 693 -41.08 -23.94 19.64
CA ASN A 693 -39.88 -24.63 19.17
C ASN A 693 -40.23 -25.52 17.98
N SER A 694 -39.40 -25.48 16.93
CA SER A 694 -39.55 -26.34 15.76
C SER A 694 -38.75 -27.64 15.89
N GLU A 695 -39.12 -28.67 15.12
CA GLU A 695 -38.39 -29.95 15.07
C GLU A 695 -36.93 -29.76 14.60
N ASN A 696 -36.67 -28.71 13.84
CA ASN A 696 -35.36 -28.34 13.30
C ASN A 696 -34.56 -27.41 14.24
N GLY A 697 -35.01 -27.22 15.48
CA GLY A 697 -34.29 -26.47 16.53
C GLY A 697 -34.46 -24.95 16.48
N CYS A 698 -35.36 -24.43 15.65
CA CYS A 698 -35.64 -23.00 15.58
C CYS A 698 -36.70 -22.58 16.58
N THR A 699 -36.56 -21.37 17.11
CA THR A 699 -37.49 -20.83 18.12
C THR A 699 -38.12 -19.55 17.64
N ALA A 700 -39.40 -19.36 17.96
CA ALA A 700 -40.10 -18.10 17.76
C ALA A 700 -40.88 -17.74 19.03
N VAL A 701 -41.04 -16.44 19.26
CA VAL A 701 -41.70 -15.91 20.45
C VAL A 701 -42.64 -14.77 20.04
N ASP A 702 -43.84 -14.79 20.59
CA ASP A 702 -44.77 -13.65 20.54
C ASP A 702 -45.46 -13.45 21.89
N SER A 703 -46.14 -12.32 22.09
CA SER A 703 -46.76 -11.98 23.36
C SER A 703 -48.08 -11.22 23.22
N VAL A 704 -49.00 -11.51 24.13
CA VAL A 704 -50.31 -10.84 24.24
C VAL A 704 -50.46 -10.20 25.61
N LEU A 705 -50.94 -8.95 25.63
CA LEU A 705 -51.23 -8.21 26.86
C LEU A 705 -52.69 -8.41 27.25
N VAL A 706 -52.93 -8.78 28.51
CA VAL A 706 -54.26 -8.77 29.13
C VAL A 706 -54.31 -7.65 30.16
N ARG A 707 -55.14 -6.63 29.90
CA ARG A 707 -55.38 -5.52 30.83
C ARG A 707 -56.53 -5.85 31.75
N VAL A 708 -56.33 -5.60 33.04
CA VAL A 708 -57.30 -5.83 34.10
C VAL A 708 -57.77 -4.49 34.63
N TYR A 709 -59.04 -4.18 34.43
CA TYR A 709 -59.69 -3.01 34.98
C TYR A 709 -60.33 -3.34 36.32
N THR A 710 -60.27 -2.41 37.26
CA THR A 710 -60.89 -2.53 38.58
C THR A 710 -61.97 -1.47 38.70
N ASP A 711 -62.98 -1.72 39.53
CA ASP A 711 -63.95 -0.69 39.86
C ASP A 711 -63.26 0.56 40.42
N LEU A 712 -63.79 1.72 40.04
CA LEU A 712 -63.35 3.01 40.55
C LEU A 712 -63.99 3.27 41.91
N GLU A 713 -63.20 3.22 42.98
CA GLU A 713 -63.66 3.66 44.30
C GLU A 713 -63.42 5.17 44.41
N VAL A 714 -64.51 5.92 44.36
CA VAL A 714 -64.47 7.39 44.38
C VAL A 714 -64.88 7.89 45.76
N PRO A 715 -63.95 8.37 46.61
CA PRO A 715 -64.30 8.90 47.93
C PRO A 715 -65.18 10.14 47.80
N ASN A 716 -66.14 10.29 48.71
CA ASN A 716 -67.04 11.45 48.74
C ASN A 716 -66.53 12.61 49.63
N ALA A 717 -65.37 12.45 50.26
CA ALA A 717 -64.72 13.49 51.06
C ALA A 717 -63.20 13.23 51.20
N PHE A 718 -62.44 14.28 51.49
CA PHE A 718 -61.03 14.23 51.86
C PHE A 718 -60.67 15.48 52.69
N SER A 719 -59.52 15.45 53.38
CA SER A 719 -59.11 16.48 54.33
C SER A 719 -57.73 17.04 54.02
N PRO A 720 -57.60 18.08 53.17
CA PRO A 720 -56.32 18.70 52.83
C PRO A 720 -55.80 19.60 53.95
N ASN A 721 -55.54 19.04 55.13
CA ASN A 721 -55.06 19.73 56.34
C ASN A 721 -53.54 19.53 56.59
N ASN A 722 -52.88 18.78 55.72
CA ASN A 722 -51.45 18.46 55.72
C ASN A 722 -51.01 17.65 56.95
N ASP A 723 -51.88 16.74 57.43
CA ASP A 723 -51.60 15.82 58.54
C ASP A 723 -51.07 14.44 58.07
N GLY A 724 -50.99 14.23 56.75
CA GLY A 724 -50.55 12.99 56.11
C GLY A 724 -51.68 12.00 55.81
N VAL A 725 -52.93 12.31 56.14
CA VAL A 725 -54.09 11.42 56.00
C VAL A 725 -55.15 12.07 55.11
N ASN A 726 -55.42 11.47 53.95
CA ASN A 726 -56.40 11.97 52.97
C ASN A 726 -56.18 13.45 52.57
N ASP A 727 -54.93 13.90 52.52
CA ASP A 727 -54.55 15.26 52.10
C ASP A 727 -54.86 15.55 50.63
N THR A 728 -55.04 14.48 49.85
CA THR A 728 -55.45 14.55 48.45
C THR A 728 -56.61 13.60 48.22
N TRP A 729 -57.40 13.91 47.21
CA TRP A 729 -58.51 13.10 46.77
C TRP A 729 -58.00 11.92 45.93
N GLN A 730 -57.56 10.85 46.60
CA GLN A 730 -57.12 9.63 45.93
C GLN A 730 -58.33 8.83 45.45
N ILE A 731 -58.32 8.39 44.19
CA ILE A 731 -59.37 7.55 43.60
C ILE A 731 -58.73 6.20 43.33
N SER A 732 -59.10 5.17 44.08
CA SER A 732 -58.51 3.83 43.90
C SER A 732 -59.00 3.22 42.59
N GLY A 733 -58.11 2.55 41.87
CA GLY A 733 -58.41 1.87 40.60
C GLY A 733 -58.34 2.77 39.36
N ILE A 734 -58.18 4.09 39.52
CA ILE A 734 -58.11 5.03 38.39
C ILE A 734 -56.83 4.92 37.57
N GLU A 735 -55.77 4.36 38.16
CA GLU A 735 -54.51 4.04 37.51
C GLU A 735 -54.68 3.03 36.37
N ASN A 736 -55.72 2.18 36.43
CA ASN A 736 -56.07 1.23 35.36
C ASN A 736 -56.76 1.93 34.17
N TYR A 737 -57.09 3.22 34.29
CA TYR A 737 -57.69 4.04 33.24
C TYR A 737 -56.76 5.22 32.90
N PRO A 738 -55.61 4.98 32.24
CA PRO A 738 -54.60 6.01 31.98
C PRO A 738 -55.14 7.16 31.12
N ASP A 739 -56.15 6.91 30.29
CA ASP A 739 -56.82 7.90 29.45
C ASP A 739 -58.04 8.56 30.09
N SER A 740 -58.31 8.29 31.38
CA SER A 740 -59.42 8.89 32.10
C SER A 740 -59.33 10.42 32.14
N GLN A 741 -60.47 11.09 32.31
CA GLN A 741 -60.52 12.54 32.52
C GLN A 741 -61.31 12.84 33.78
N VAL A 742 -60.70 13.60 34.69
CA VAL A 742 -61.32 14.00 35.95
C VAL A 742 -61.63 15.48 35.91
N TYR A 743 -62.88 15.85 36.18
CA TYR A 743 -63.35 17.23 36.26
C TYR A 743 -63.96 17.46 37.63
N ILE A 744 -63.75 18.63 38.22
CA ILE A 744 -64.42 19.01 39.48
C ILE A 744 -65.00 20.41 39.34
N TYR A 745 -66.23 20.58 39.83
CA TYR A 745 -67.03 21.79 39.72
C TYR A 745 -67.48 22.28 41.09
N ASN A 746 -67.60 23.60 41.26
CA ASN A 746 -68.23 24.19 42.44
C ASN A 746 -69.77 24.17 42.33
N ARG A 747 -70.46 24.63 43.39
CA ARG A 747 -71.94 24.69 43.44
C ARG A 747 -72.61 25.54 42.35
N TYR A 748 -71.86 26.42 41.68
CA TYR A 748 -72.33 27.29 40.61
C TYR A 748 -72.06 26.70 39.22
N GLY A 749 -71.49 25.50 39.13
CA GLY A 749 -71.14 24.85 37.86
C GLY A 749 -69.80 25.31 37.26
N GLU A 750 -69.00 26.08 37.99
CA GLU A 750 -67.67 26.50 37.52
C GLU A 750 -66.65 25.38 37.77
N LYS A 751 -65.86 25.04 36.75
CA LYS A 751 -64.78 24.04 36.85
C LYS A 751 -63.64 24.56 37.71
N VAL A 752 -63.33 23.87 38.79
CA VAL A 752 -62.24 24.20 39.72
C VAL A 752 -61.02 23.29 39.56
N PHE A 753 -61.18 22.09 38.97
CA PHE A 753 -60.07 21.18 38.66
C PHE A 753 -60.33 20.40 37.37
N TYR A 754 -59.24 20.04 36.68
CA TYR A 754 -59.25 19.17 35.51
C TYR A 754 -57.94 18.39 35.42
N SER A 755 -58.03 17.10 35.09
CA SER A 755 -56.88 16.29 34.68
C SER A 755 -57.24 15.37 33.51
N LYS A 756 -56.23 15.08 32.67
CA LYS A 756 -56.22 13.96 31.74
C LYS A 756 -55.23 12.92 32.29
N GLY A 757 -55.68 11.69 32.49
CA GLY A 757 -55.14 10.78 33.48
C GLY A 757 -55.35 11.30 34.90
N TYR A 758 -54.93 10.53 35.91
CA TYR A 758 -55.01 10.93 37.32
C TYR A 758 -53.76 10.52 38.12
N GLY A 759 -52.57 10.77 37.53
CA GLY A 759 -51.30 10.44 38.18
C GLY A 759 -50.96 11.33 39.39
N ILE A 760 -51.57 12.51 39.49
CA ILE A 760 -51.45 13.43 40.64
C ILE A 760 -52.86 13.65 41.20
N PRO A 761 -53.18 13.09 42.37
CA PRO A 761 -54.47 13.29 43.03
C PRO A 761 -54.73 14.75 43.37
N TRP A 762 -55.99 15.18 43.31
CA TRP A 762 -56.39 16.57 43.58
C TRP A 762 -56.22 16.93 45.07
N ASP A 763 -55.58 18.05 45.35
CA ASP A 763 -55.27 18.55 46.70
C ASP A 763 -56.34 19.49 47.30
N GLY A 764 -57.48 19.65 46.63
CA GLY A 764 -58.52 20.59 47.05
C GLY A 764 -58.21 22.05 46.75
N ALA A 765 -57.21 22.32 45.92
CA ALA A 765 -56.90 23.66 45.45
C ALA A 765 -57.31 23.85 43.98
N ARG A 766 -57.61 25.09 43.59
CA ARG A 766 -57.85 25.44 42.16
C ARG A 766 -56.54 25.43 41.35
N ASN A 767 -55.44 25.71 42.04
CA ASN A 767 -54.05 25.66 41.60
C ASN A 767 -53.16 25.75 42.86
N SER A 768 -51.85 25.61 42.70
CA SER A 768 -50.87 25.48 43.79
C SER A 768 -50.90 26.56 44.90
N ASN A 769 -51.59 27.70 44.71
CA ASN A 769 -51.65 28.79 45.69
C ASN A 769 -53.07 29.17 46.15
N HIS A 770 -54.11 28.43 45.73
CA HIS A 770 -55.50 28.80 46.00
C HIS A 770 -56.30 27.61 46.55
N PRO A 771 -56.19 27.30 47.85
CA PRO A 771 -57.02 26.29 48.49
C PRO A 771 -58.49 26.70 48.40
N LEU A 772 -59.35 25.73 48.15
CA LEU A 772 -60.78 25.97 48.05
C LEU A 772 -61.44 25.86 49.44
N PRO A 773 -62.50 26.64 49.72
CA PRO A 773 -63.17 26.60 51.01
C PRO A 773 -63.80 25.23 51.30
N PRO A 774 -63.99 24.86 52.59
CA PRO A 774 -64.74 23.67 52.98
C PRO A 774 -66.15 23.74 52.43
N ALA A 775 -66.45 22.87 51.49
CA ALA A 775 -67.71 22.80 50.80
C ALA A 775 -67.80 21.47 50.05
N THR A 776 -69.02 21.14 49.62
CA THR A 776 -69.25 20.07 48.65
C THR A 776 -69.03 20.60 47.23
N TYR A 777 -68.17 19.91 46.50
CA TYR A 777 -67.90 20.05 45.08
C TYR A 777 -68.50 18.87 44.32
N TYR A 778 -68.57 18.94 43.00
CA TYR A 778 -69.14 17.91 42.15
C TYR A 778 -68.12 17.41 41.14
N TYR A 779 -67.82 16.11 41.15
CA TYR A 779 -66.91 15.51 40.18
C TYR A 779 -67.65 14.97 38.96
N VAL A 780 -66.94 14.94 37.84
CA VAL A 780 -67.27 14.14 36.65
C VAL A 780 -66.01 13.40 36.25
N ILE A 781 -65.99 12.09 36.41
CA ILE A 781 -64.90 11.22 35.96
C ILE A 781 -65.38 10.55 34.69
N LYS A 782 -64.65 10.74 33.59
CA LYS A 782 -64.85 10.02 32.34
C LYS A 782 -63.75 8.98 32.24
N PRO A 783 -64.01 7.69 32.50
CA PRO A 783 -62.98 6.65 32.43
C PRO A 783 -62.43 6.46 31.02
N ASN A 784 -63.18 6.90 29.99
CA ASN A 784 -62.86 6.76 28.57
C ASN A 784 -62.56 5.30 28.17
N ASN A 785 -63.27 4.37 28.81
CA ASN A 785 -63.23 2.95 28.52
C ASN A 785 -64.63 2.51 28.05
N PRO A 786 -64.76 1.75 26.94
CA PRO A 786 -66.04 1.25 26.44
C PRO A 786 -66.86 0.46 27.48
N ARG A 787 -66.20 -0.16 28.46
CA ARG A 787 -66.82 -0.94 29.55
C ARG A 787 -67.45 -0.07 30.65
N ILE A 788 -66.93 1.14 30.87
CA ILE A 788 -67.57 2.17 31.70
C ILE A 788 -67.93 3.36 30.82
N PRO A 789 -68.97 3.22 29.96
CA PRO A 789 -69.29 4.21 28.93
C PRO A 789 -69.87 5.50 29.52
N ASN A 790 -70.43 5.43 30.72
CA ASN A 790 -71.05 6.56 31.38
C ASN A 790 -70.06 7.26 32.30
N PRO A 791 -69.98 8.59 32.28
CA PRO A 791 -69.23 9.34 33.27
C PRO A 791 -69.74 9.05 34.69
N LEU A 792 -68.82 8.83 35.63
CA LEU A 792 -69.15 8.77 37.06
C LEU A 792 -69.30 10.20 37.57
N VAL A 793 -70.41 10.49 38.22
CA VAL A 793 -70.70 11.81 38.78
C VAL A 793 -71.10 11.68 40.24
N GLY A 794 -70.69 12.64 41.07
CA GLY A 794 -71.03 12.63 42.48
C GLY A 794 -70.46 13.82 43.24
N PRO A 795 -70.83 13.96 44.53
CA PRO A 795 -70.26 14.96 45.39
C PRO A 795 -68.89 14.53 45.93
N VAL A 796 -67.97 15.48 46.08
CA VAL A 796 -66.74 15.35 46.87
C VAL A 796 -66.64 16.54 47.82
N THR A 797 -66.49 16.30 49.11
CA THR A 797 -66.49 17.34 50.15
C THR A 797 -65.08 17.59 50.67
N ILE A 798 -64.66 18.86 50.66
CA ILE A 798 -63.44 19.30 51.34
C ILE A 798 -63.79 19.54 52.81
N ILE A 799 -63.07 18.88 53.72
CA ILE A 799 -63.17 19.05 55.17
C ILE A 799 -61.80 19.52 55.68
N TYR A 800 -61.75 20.42 56.67
CA TYR A 800 -60.48 20.80 57.33
C TYR A 800 -60.42 20.22 58.74
#